data_AF-A0AAW4AL25-F1
#
_entry.id   AF-A0AAW4AL25-F1
#
_cell.length_a   1.000
_cell.length_b   1.000
_cell.length_c   1.000
_cell.angle_alpha   90.00
_cell.angle_beta   90.00
_cell.angle_gamma   90.00
#
_symmetry.space_group_name_H-M   'P 1'
#
loop_
_entity.id
_entity.type
_entity.pdbx_description
1 polymer ?
#
loop_
_entity_poly.entity_id
_entity_poly.type
_entity_poly.pdbx_seq_one_letter_code
_entity_poly.pdbx_strand_id
1 'polypeptide(L)'
;MLSVAIDNSSIANLIESIVLDHSLLNGLSAETLEDIINFSVANDDYRVLDVITDFHTGIYGYDDRQPDWLESSFTANKWVLTFGKTPKTIHWDTVYLDDGKKLTDKKHQKLLNSFKYWITAADNPLENGGKIISPVVASIKINKVIALINAILLHSKELRLAKYHLQNVNDDFWLNILMKFAESGSFYGVYDFDKRTKVLLDGASRVISDTDAQKFKKKYPYISRDIAQDDIFLCLSERDKACTWLFEQGYYQNTDKTIRHSGISAVLNKLLFDGKMLYHEINAPVYPELHLKESIRKSEYRAVENNDTSSGTNSKSISVYIEAIRLINTNLEREDAASPSVLSERVSAGSISQLVDLKKLGRTRTLPPRFVFNLIRQCYEFAKEHLPTDKGAVTLLDETLTLLAKARSKSAAKYSNPHRPHQDSQAWDEELHRGMSTSERGYWLQAEAINCLSDEYLRKGIKQVQGFVEGTEKRYEMIRANESLFGLFSVLQGAIQVLVGAIMARRQDELIKLKPHGNLSPNLTPFSKKGAETKYSLIFKVKKTGSKGVNATIERPIPLSIAKFIWQLEQFNIKANELNLAKGKLSLFNNLSTKNCQLSQIKHPSYNAHLNALCDYVETDLVQYDNGEYRRNYVRQHQLRRFFAMAFFWSKGYDGMDALRWMLGHSDMEHLYHYISESETGAALNGAKASVIVRGVVDSTSELAKLDGIEEVRKIIAERLTGDSSTPITIESVSEAAEDYDDDSYLTIPHISQIQKEQDIETEVIHLLEEGRITLEPEFFTVDDCDGNATQTFNLILKIRDLD
;
A
#
# COMPACT_ATOMS: atom_id res chain seq x y z
N MET A 1 -17.91 49.57 8.44
CA MET A 1 -18.92 49.57 7.37
C MET A 1 -18.39 50.36 6.19
N LEU A 2 -17.85 49.67 5.19
CA LEU A 2 -17.62 50.18 3.83
C LEU A 2 -18.07 49.03 2.92
N SER A 3 -19.35 49.06 2.54
CA SER A 3 -19.90 48.13 1.56
C SER A 3 -19.36 48.52 0.20
N VAL A 4 -18.40 47.75 -0.32
CA VAL A 4 -18.14 47.73 -1.75
C VAL A 4 -19.43 47.22 -2.39
N ALA A 5 -20.15 48.10 -3.08
CA ALA A 5 -21.30 47.73 -3.88
C ALA A 5 -20.75 46.91 -5.07
N ILE A 6 -20.69 45.60 -4.90
CA ILE A 6 -20.60 44.67 -6.03
C ILE A 6 -21.82 44.98 -6.91
N ASP A 7 -21.60 45.25 -8.19
CA ASP A 7 -22.66 45.56 -9.15
C ASP A 7 -23.51 44.30 -9.39
N ASN A 8 -24.44 44.06 -8.46
CA ASN A 8 -25.32 42.90 -8.40
C ASN A 8 -26.15 42.71 -9.70
N SER A 9 -26.35 43.77 -10.49
CA SER A 9 -27.06 43.68 -11.77
C SER A 9 -26.20 43.05 -12.88
N SER A 10 -24.88 43.28 -12.84
CA SER A 10 -23.93 42.75 -13.82
C SER A 10 -23.76 41.24 -13.65
N ILE A 11 -23.62 40.77 -12.41
CA ILE A 11 -23.51 39.34 -12.11
C ILE A 11 -24.82 38.61 -12.43
N ALA A 12 -25.98 39.17 -12.08
CA ALA A 12 -27.27 38.58 -12.42
C ALA A 12 -27.48 38.42 -13.95
N ASN A 13 -27.09 39.44 -14.74
CA ASN A 13 -27.15 39.37 -16.21
C ASN A 13 -26.16 38.35 -16.77
N LEU A 14 -24.98 38.22 -16.16
CA LEU A 14 -23.98 37.23 -16.54
C LEU A 14 -24.47 35.80 -16.24
N ILE A 15 -25.13 35.60 -15.10
CA ILE A 15 -25.80 34.33 -14.75
C ILE A 15 -26.83 33.95 -15.82
N GLU A 16 -27.74 34.85 -16.17
CA GLU A 16 -28.73 34.60 -17.23
C GLU A 16 -28.06 34.28 -18.58
N SER A 17 -26.98 35.00 -18.92
CA SER A 17 -26.24 34.76 -20.15
C SER A 17 -25.58 33.38 -20.17
N ILE A 18 -24.96 32.96 -19.07
CA ILE A 18 -24.32 31.64 -18.94
C ILE A 18 -25.36 30.51 -18.97
N VAL A 19 -26.51 30.69 -18.33
CA VAL A 19 -27.60 29.70 -18.35
C VAL A 19 -28.17 29.52 -19.75
N LEU A 20 -28.20 30.58 -20.57
CA LEU A 20 -28.63 30.52 -21.97
C LEU A 20 -27.56 29.97 -22.91
N ASP A 21 -26.28 30.28 -22.65
CA ASP A 21 -25.13 29.82 -23.42
C ASP A 21 -23.99 29.36 -22.50
N HIS A 22 -23.94 28.05 -22.26
CA HIS A 22 -22.94 27.43 -21.38
C HIS A 22 -21.50 27.64 -21.86
N SER A 23 -21.28 28.01 -23.13
CA SER A 23 -19.94 28.22 -23.68
C SER A 23 -19.24 29.46 -23.07
N LEU A 24 -20.02 30.40 -22.53
CA LEU A 24 -19.54 31.62 -21.87
C LEU A 24 -18.81 31.35 -20.56
N LEU A 25 -18.85 30.13 -20.04
CA LEU A 25 -17.99 29.68 -18.94
C LEU A 25 -16.51 29.65 -19.33
N ASN A 26 -16.19 29.47 -20.62
CA ASN A 26 -14.82 29.40 -21.08
C ASN A 26 -14.19 30.80 -21.11
N GLY A 27 -13.19 31.01 -20.25
CA GLY A 27 -12.41 32.25 -20.23
C GLY A 27 -12.77 33.22 -19.10
N LEU A 28 -13.67 32.84 -18.19
CA LEU A 28 -13.89 33.59 -16.94
C LEU A 28 -12.65 33.56 -16.04
N SER A 29 -12.40 34.67 -15.34
CA SER A 29 -11.36 34.73 -14.32
C SER A 29 -11.80 34.00 -13.05
N ALA A 30 -10.84 33.65 -12.18
CA ALA A 30 -11.15 33.03 -10.89
C ALA A 30 -12.01 33.96 -10.01
N GLU A 31 -11.71 35.25 -10.00
CA GLU A 31 -12.44 36.28 -9.25
C GLU A 31 -13.91 36.37 -9.71
N THR A 32 -14.16 36.40 -11.03
CA THR A 32 -15.53 36.46 -11.55
C THR A 32 -16.32 35.19 -11.23
N LEU A 33 -15.67 34.03 -11.22
CA LEU A 33 -16.33 32.77 -10.84
C LEU A 33 -16.73 32.78 -9.35
N GLU A 34 -15.86 33.31 -8.49
CA GLU A 34 -16.12 33.46 -7.05
C GLU A 34 -17.26 34.45 -6.78
N ASP A 35 -17.29 35.56 -7.50
CA ASP A 35 -18.39 36.52 -7.46
C ASP A 35 -19.74 35.89 -7.88
N ILE A 36 -19.75 35.09 -8.95
CA ILE A 36 -20.93 34.33 -9.39
C ILE A 36 -21.39 33.36 -8.29
N ILE A 37 -20.46 32.62 -7.67
CA ILE A 37 -20.79 31.66 -6.61
C ILE A 37 -21.39 32.37 -5.40
N ASN A 38 -20.73 33.42 -4.92
CA ASN A 38 -21.18 34.18 -3.77
C ASN A 38 -22.56 34.83 -4.03
N PHE A 39 -22.77 35.36 -5.23
CA PHE A 39 -24.06 35.92 -5.63
C PHE A 39 -25.16 34.87 -5.69
N SER A 40 -24.91 33.71 -6.32
CA SER A 40 -25.85 32.59 -6.40
C SER A 40 -26.29 32.09 -5.03
N VAL A 41 -25.34 31.93 -4.09
CA VAL A 41 -25.64 31.51 -2.71
C VAL A 41 -26.43 32.58 -1.97
N ALA A 42 -26.07 33.86 -2.11
CA ALA A 42 -26.75 34.95 -1.42
C ALA A 42 -28.21 35.19 -1.90
N ASN A 43 -28.55 34.74 -3.12
CA ASN A 43 -29.85 34.97 -3.76
C ASN A 43 -30.66 33.69 -4.01
N ASP A 44 -30.19 32.52 -3.54
CA ASP A 44 -30.80 31.20 -3.80
C ASP A 44 -31.02 30.88 -5.30
N ASP A 45 -30.17 31.41 -6.18
CA ASP A 45 -30.19 31.13 -7.63
C ASP A 45 -29.05 30.19 -8.03
N TYR A 46 -29.34 28.89 -8.02
CA TYR A 46 -28.37 27.82 -8.26
C TYR A 46 -28.24 27.42 -9.74
N ARG A 47 -28.97 28.04 -10.67
CA ARG A 47 -29.01 27.61 -12.08
C ARG A 47 -27.63 27.66 -12.74
N VAL A 48 -26.87 28.72 -12.52
CA VAL A 48 -25.50 28.84 -13.04
C VAL A 48 -24.55 27.83 -12.36
N LEU A 49 -24.77 27.53 -11.07
CA LEU A 49 -23.98 26.55 -10.34
C LEU A 49 -24.22 25.14 -10.86
N ASP A 50 -25.46 24.82 -11.26
CA ASP A 50 -25.78 23.57 -11.94
C ASP A 50 -25.05 23.46 -13.26
N VAL A 51 -25.03 24.52 -14.07
CA VAL A 51 -24.29 24.56 -15.35
C VAL A 51 -22.78 24.44 -15.12
N ILE A 52 -22.22 25.16 -14.15
CA ILE A 52 -20.79 25.08 -13.78
C ILE A 52 -20.44 23.67 -13.31
N THR A 53 -21.30 23.10 -12.47
CA THR A 53 -21.13 21.74 -11.95
C THR A 53 -21.18 20.75 -13.09
N ASP A 54 -22.19 20.78 -13.96
CA ASP A 54 -22.29 19.86 -15.09
C ASP A 54 -21.13 20.02 -16.09
N PHE A 55 -20.71 21.25 -16.38
CA PHE A 55 -19.58 21.53 -17.26
C PHE A 55 -18.28 20.88 -16.75
N HIS A 56 -18.07 20.84 -15.44
CA HIS A 56 -16.88 20.24 -14.83
C HIS A 56 -17.03 18.76 -14.49
N THR A 57 -18.25 18.26 -14.32
CA THR A 57 -18.50 16.95 -13.72
C THR A 57 -19.29 15.99 -14.63
N GLY A 58 -20.10 16.51 -15.55
CA GLY A 58 -21.04 15.76 -16.38
C GLY A 58 -22.13 15.04 -15.59
N ILE A 59 -22.37 15.44 -14.33
CA ILE A 59 -23.17 14.68 -13.37
C ILE A 59 -24.63 14.53 -13.80
N TYR A 60 -25.21 15.52 -14.49
CA TYR A 60 -26.62 15.50 -14.89
C TYR A 60 -26.84 14.74 -16.20
N GLY A 61 -25.77 14.43 -16.94
CA GLY A 61 -25.81 13.62 -18.16
C GLY A 61 -25.63 12.11 -17.94
N TYR A 62 -25.58 11.63 -16.69
CA TYR A 62 -25.28 10.22 -16.40
C TYR A 62 -26.44 9.28 -16.78
N ASP A 63 -26.21 8.38 -17.74
CA ASP A 63 -27.15 7.30 -18.09
C ASP A 63 -26.93 6.09 -17.16
N ASP A 64 -27.92 5.80 -16.31
CA ASP A 64 -27.89 4.71 -15.35
C ASP A 64 -28.01 3.31 -15.99
N ARG A 65 -28.46 3.23 -17.24
CA ARG A 65 -28.54 2.00 -18.03
C ARG A 65 -27.37 1.87 -19.01
N GLN A 66 -26.71 2.96 -19.37
CA GLN A 66 -25.59 2.95 -20.30
C GLN A 66 -24.43 3.86 -19.85
N PRO A 67 -23.82 3.59 -18.67
CA PRO A 67 -22.65 4.35 -18.25
C PRO A 67 -21.46 4.08 -19.18
N ASP A 68 -20.55 5.05 -19.31
CA ASP A 68 -19.44 5.02 -20.28
C ASP A 68 -18.56 3.76 -20.23
N TRP A 69 -18.42 3.15 -19.06
CA TRP A 69 -17.64 1.94 -18.86
C TRP A 69 -18.38 0.65 -19.21
N LEU A 70 -19.70 0.70 -19.44
CA LEU A 70 -20.51 -0.45 -19.85
C LEU A 70 -20.61 -0.47 -21.38
N GLU A 71 -19.85 -1.34 -22.03
CA GLU A 71 -19.85 -1.45 -23.50
C GLU A 71 -21.10 -2.18 -24.04
N SER A 72 -21.67 -3.06 -23.21
CA SER A 72 -22.84 -3.85 -23.59
C SER A 72 -24.13 -3.08 -23.32
N SER A 73 -25.23 -3.45 -23.97
CA SER A 73 -26.52 -2.88 -23.60
C SER A 73 -26.95 -3.34 -22.20
N PHE A 74 -27.69 -2.49 -21.49
CA PHE A 74 -28.26 -2.83 -20.18
C PHE A 74 -28.97 -4.19 -20.17
N THR A 75 -29.75 -4.49 -21.21
CA THR A 75 -30.58 -5.70 -21.31
C THR A 75 -29.79 -6.95 -21.72
N ALA A 76 -28.53 -6.83 -22.14
CA ALA A 76 -27.75 -7.98 -22.60
C ALA A 76 -27.57 -9.04 -21.50
N ASN A 77 -27.60 -10.31 -21.92
CA ASN A 77 -27.31 -11.46 -21.06
C ASN A 77 -25.83 -11.56 -20.67
N LYS A 78 -24.97 -10.86 -21.41
CA LYS A 78 -23.54 -10.77 -21.19
C LYS A 78 -23.17 -9.29 -21.15
N TRP A 79 -22.54 -8.87 -20.07
CA TRP A 79 -22.00 -7.52 -19.93
C TRP A 79 -20.49 -7.51 -20.11
N VAL A 80 -19.99 -6.55 -20.87
CA VAL A 80 -18.57 -6.22 -21.01
C VAL A 80 -18.33 -4.86 -20.37
N LEU A 81 -17.40 -4.83 -19.42
CA LEU A 81 -17.09 -3.70 -18.56
C LEU A 81 -15.64 -3.24 -18.81
N THR A 82 -15.43 -1.96 -19.12
CA THR A 82 -14.11 -1.43 -19.48
C THR A 82 -13.77 -0.20 -18.64
N PHE A 83 -12.99 -0.42 -17.57
CA PHE A 83 -12.45 0.63 -16.70
C PHE A 83 -10.97 0.96 -17.02
N GLY A 84 -10.38 0.30 -18.01
CA GLY A 84 -8.95 0.34 -18.31
C GLY A 84 -8.60 -0.49 -19.54
N LYS A 85 -7.42 -1.13 -19.56
CA LYS A 85 -6.94 -1.85 -20.76
C LYS A 85 -7.53 -3.24 -20.95
N THR A 86 -7.95 -3.89 -19.87
CA THR A 86 -8.46 -5.26 -19.90
C THR A 86 -9.96 -5.23 -19.62
N PRO A 87 -10.80 -5.51 -20.62
CA PRO A 87 -12.24 -5.58 -20.42
C PRO A 87 -12.57 -6.75 -19.51
N LYS A 88 -13.57 -6.57 -18.66
CA LYS A 88 -14.11 -7.62 -17.80
C LYS A 88 -15.47 -8.05 -18.29
N THR A 89 -15.88 -9.27 -17.98
CA THR A 89 -17.16 -9.80 -18.45
C THR A 89 -17.99 -10.36 -17.31
N ILE A 90 -19.30 -10.10 -17.33
CA ILE A 90 -20.30 -10.74 -16.47
C ILE A 90 -21.24 -11.55 -17.36
N HIS A 91 -21.45 -12.81 -17.00
CA HIS A 91 -22.35 -13.74 -17.70
C HIS A 91 -23.60 -14.01 -16.86
N TRP A 92 -24.67 -13.23 -17.08
CA TRP A 92 -25.92 -13.36 -16.33
C TRP A 92 -26.65 -14.67 -16.63
N ASP A 93 -26.43 -15.25 -17.81
CA ASP A 93 -27.08 -16.46 -18.34
C ASP A 93 -26.49 -17.78 -17.82
N THR A 94 -25.51 -17.71 -16.91
CA THR A 94 -24.85 -18.89 -16.34
C THR A 94 -25.44 -19.32 -15.00
N VAL A 95 -26.11 -18.41 -14.28
CA VAL A 95 -26.59 -18.66 -12.91
C VAL A 95 -27.98 -19.28 -12.91
N TYR A 96 -28.16 -20.34 -12.12
CA TYR A 96 -29.45 -20.97 -11.85
C TYR A 96 -29.94 -20.59 -10.44
N LEU A 97 -31.24 -20.32 -10.31
CA LEU A 97 -31.88 -20.05 -9.02
C LEU A 97 -32.46 -21.32 -8.40
N ASP A 98 -33.03 -21.19 -7.21
CA ASP A 98 -33.60 -22.28 -6.42
C ASP A 98 -34.80 -23.01 -7.07
N ASP A 99 -35.39 -22.43 -8.13
CA ASP A 99 -36.42 -23.06 -8.95
C ASP A 99 -35.87 -23.81 -10.19
N GLY A 100 -34.54 -23.90 -10.33
CA GLY A 100 -33.86 -24.57 -11.44
C GLY A 100 -33.86 -23.78 -12.75
N LYS A 101 -34.43 -22.58 -12.79
CA LYS A 101 -34.37 -21.69 -13.96
C LYS A 101 -33.17 -20.75 -13.89
N LYS A 102 -32.76 -20.24 -15.05
CA LYS A 102 -31.68 -19.26 -15.15
C LYS A 102 -32.11 -17.89 -14.62
N LEU A 103 -31.18 -17.12 -14.06
CA LEU A 103 -31.41 -15.73 -13.64
C LEU A 103 -31.92 -14.84 -14.79
N THR A 104 -31.61 -15.18 -16.04
CA THR A 104 -32.09 -14.49 -17.26
C THR A 104 -33.45 -14.96 -17.77
N ASP A 105 -34.12 -15.89 -17.07
CA ASP A 105 -35.51 -16.25 -17.39
C ASP A 105 -36.44 -15.06 -17.16
N LYS A 106 -37.45 -14.90 -18.02
CA LYS A 106 -38.42 -13.79 -17.93
C LYS A 106 -39.08 -13.67 -16.56
N LYS A 107 -39.27 -14.80 -15.85
CA LYS A 107 -39.80 -14.83 -14.48
C LYS A 107 -38.96 -14.00 -13.50
N HIS A 108 -37.64 -13.99 -13.70
CA HIS A 108 -36.66 -13.39 -12.78
C HIS A 108 -36.17 -12.02 -13.25
N GLN A 109 -36.81 -11.44 -14.29
CA GLN A 109 -36.38 -10.19 -14.92
C GLN A 109 -36.25 -9.02 -13.93
N LYS A 110 -37.21 -8.89 -13.00
CA LYS A 110 -37.17 -7.82 -11.98
C LYS A 110 -35.96 -7.97 -11.06
N LEU A 111 -35.64 -9.19 -10.65
CA LEU A 111 -34.46 -9.48 -9.83
C LEU A 111 -33.15 -9.21 -10.59
N LEU A 112 -33.08 -9.65 -11.85
CA LEU A 112 -31.92 -9.38 -12.72
C LEU A 112 -31.69 -7.87 -12.88
N ASN A 113 -32.75 -7.11 -13.15
CA ASN A 113 -32.67 -5.66 -13.27
C ASN A 113 -32.21 -5.01 -11.96
N SER A 114 -32.70 -5.46 -10.80
CA SER A 114 -32.22 -4.97 -9.50
C SER A 114 -30.72 -5.13 -9.32
N PHE A 115 -30.15 -6.28 -9.70
CA PHE A 115 -28.71 -6.50 -9.63
C PHE A 115 -27.93 -5.62 -10.62
N LYS A 116 -28.49 -5.38 -11.81
CA LYS A 116 -27.89 -4.52 -12.83
C LYS A 116 -27.85 -3.05 -12.39
N TYR A 117 -28.96 -2.51 -11.88
CA TYR A 117 -29.00 -1.15 -11.34
C TYR A 117 -28.11 -0.97 -10.13
N TRP A 118 -28.05 -1.98 -9.25
CA TRP A 118 -27.15 -1.90 -8.10
C TRP A 118 -25.67 -1.79 -8.51
N ILE A 119 -25.28 -2.47 -9.60
CA ILE A 119 -23.93 -2.33 -10.17
C ILE A 119 -23.71 -0.93 -10.73
N THR A 120 -24.66 -0.36 -11.49
CA THR A 120 -24.49 0.98 -12.09
C THR A 120 -24.52 2.11 -11.05
N ALA A 121 -25.30 1.96 -9.97
CA ALA A 121 -25.34 2.89 -8.83
C ALA A 121 -23.98 3.06 -8.12
N ALA A 122 -23.06 2.10 -8.24
CA ALA A 122 -21.75 2.18 -7.59
C ALA A 122 -20.87 3.33 -8.12
N ASP A 123 -21.11 3.74 -9.36
CA ASP A 123 -20.38 4.81 -10.04
C ASP A 123 -21.24 6.04 -10.34
N ASN A 124 -22.57 5.89 -10.39
CA ASN A 124 -23.48 7.01 -10.56
C ASN A 124 -23.31 8.05 -9.43
N PRO A 125 -22.86 9.29 -9.73
CA PRO A 125 -22.65 10.29 -8.70
C PRO A 125 -23.93 10.72 -7.97
N LEU A 126 -25.10 10.65 -8.63
CA LEU A 126 -26.40 10.95 -8.00
C LEU A 126 -26.73 9.94 -6.89
N GLU A 127 -26.27 8.70 -7.03
CA GLU A 127 -26.58 7.59 -6.12
C GLU A 127 -25.45 7.33 -5.11
N ASN A 128 -24.22 7.74 -5.43
CA ASN A 128 -23.03 7.42 -4.63
C ASN A 128 -22.60 8.53 -3.65
N GLY A 129 -23.48 9.52 -3.43
CA GLY A 129 -23.26 10.66 -2.55
C GLY A 129 -22.49 11.82 -3.19
N GLY A 130 -22.72 12.08 -4.48
CA GLY A 130 -22.15 13.21 -5.24
C GLY A 130 -20.67 13.05 -5.63
N LYS A 131 -20.10 11.84 -5.53
CA LYS A 131 -18.66 11.62 -5.66
C LYS A 131 -18.28 11.22 -7.07
N ILE A 132 -17.52 12.07 -7.74
CA ILE A 132 -16.83 11.73 -8.98
C ILE A 132 -15.61 10.89 -8.65
N ILE A 133 -15.61 9.65 -9.13
CA ILE A 133 -14.58 8.68 -8.80
C ILE A 133 -13.78 8.30 -10.05
N SER A 134 -12.50 7.99 -9.86
CA SER A 134 -11.69 7.48 -10.97
C SER A 134 -12.18 6.09 -11.43
N PRO A 135 -11.94 5.68 -12.69
CA PRO A 135 -12.31 4.36 -13.20
C PRO A 135 -11.80 3.18 -12.35
N VAL A 136 -10.62 3.34 -11.72
CA VAL A 136 -10.06 2.33 -10.80
C VAL A 136 -10.92 2.19 -9.55
N VAL A 137 -11.38 3.31 -8.98
CA VAL A 137 -12.24 3.32 -7.78
C VAL A 137 -13.63 2.79 -8.12
N ALA A 138 -14.18 3.16 -9.28
CA ALA A 138 -15.43 2.61 -9.81
C ALA A 138 -15.36 1.08 -9.91
N SER A 139 -14.30 0.55 -10.53
CA SER A 139 -14.07 -0.90 -10.61
C SER A 139 -14.00 -1.57 -9.24
N ILE A 140 -13.35 -0.95 -8.25
CA ILE A 140 -13.28 -1.48 -6.88
C ILE A 140 -14.67 -1.51 -6.22
N LYS A 141 -15.47 -0.44 -6.34
CA LYS A 141 -16.83 -0.40 -5.78
C LYS A 141 -17.74 -1.44 -6.45
N ILE A 142 -17.70 -1.55 -7.78
CA ILE A 142 -18.48 -2.53 -8.54
C ILE A 142 -18.12 -3.96 -8.15
N ASN A 143 -16.84 -4.28 -7.96
CA ASN A 143 -16.44 -5.62 -7.50
C ASN A 143 -17.01 -5.95 -6.10
N LYS A 144 -17.20 -4.97 -5.21
CA LYS A 144 -17.85 -5.18 -3.91
C LYS A 144 -19.34 -5.47 -4.08
N VAL A 145 -20.02 -4.73 -4.95
CA VAL A 145 -21.44 -4.99 -5.28
C VAL A 145 -21.60 -6.38 -5.89
N ILE A 146 -20.76 -6.77 -6.84
CA ILE A 146 -20.75 -8.14 -7.40
C ILE A 146 -20.54 -9.19 -6.30
N ALA A 147 -19.65 -8.91 -5.33
CA ALA A 147 -19.43 -9.82 -4.22
C ALA A 147 -20.68 -9.98 -3.33
N LEU A 148 -21.38 -8.88 -3.05
CA LEU A 148 -22.65 -8.89 -2.31
C LEU A 148 -23.76 -9.62 -3.09
N ILE A 149 -23.85 -9.42 -4.41
CA ILE A 149 -24.76 -10.18 -5.29
C ILE A 149 -24.45 -11.67 -5.21
N ASN A 150 -23.18 -12.05 -5.27
CA ASN A 150 -22.76 -13.44 -5.13
C ASN A 150 -23.10 -14.02 -3.74
N ALA A 151 -23.01 -13.21 -2.68
CA ALA A 151 -23.46 -13.63 -1.35
C ALA A 151 -24.97 -13.95 -1.35
N ILE A 152 -25.81 -13.14 -2.00
CA ILE A 152 -27.25 -13.42 -2.17
C ILE A 152 -27.46 -14.70 -3.00
N LEU A 153 -26.81 -14.81 -4.16
CA LEU A 153 -26.98 -15.93 -5.08
C LEU A 153 -26.56 -17.28 -4.45
N LEU A 154 -25.48 -17.29 -3.68
CA LEU A 154 -25.02 -18.49 -2.97
C LEU A 154 -25.99 -18.96 -1.87
N HIS A 155 -26.88 -18.07 -1.41
CA HIS A 155 -27.95 -18.37 -0.45
C HIS A 155 -29.34 -18.38 -1.11
N SER A 156 -29.42 -18.57 -2.44
CA SER A 156 -30.68 -18.54 -3.20
C SER A 156 -31.73 -19.50 -2.63
N LYS A 157 -31.32 -20.68 -2.15
CA LYS A 157 -32.21 -21.70 -1.61
C LYS A 157 -32.76 -21.32 -0.24
N GLU A 158 -31.92 -20.83 0.66
CA GLU A 158 -32.32 -20.36 1.99
C GLU A 158 -33.27 -19.16 1.89
N LEU A 159 -32.97 -18.23 0.97
CA LEU A 159 -33.75 -17.02 0.73
C LEU A 159 -35.04 -17.26 -0.07
N ARG A 160 -35.18 -18.42 -0.74
CA ARG A 160 -36.24 -18.70 -1.72
C ARG A 160 -36.32 -17.59 -2.78
N LEU A 161 -35.15 -17.24 -3.30
CA LEU A 161 -34.90 -16.04 -4.10
C LEU A 161 -35.75 -16.01 -5.38
N ALA A 162 -35.99 -17.15 -6.01
CA ALA A 162 -36.85 -17.28 -7.19
C ALA A 162 -38.34 -16.95 -6.95
N LYS A 163 -38.80 -16.98 -5.68
CA LYS A 163 -40.19 -16.69 -5.31
C LYS A 163 -40.36 -15.30 -4.72
N TYR A 164 -39.47 -14.91 -3.81
CA TYR A 164 -39.59 -13.67 -3.03
C TYR A 164 -38.65 -12.56 -3.51
N HIS A 165 -37.80 -12.82 -4.51
CA HIS A 165 -36.75 -11.91 -4.93
C HIS A 165 -35.98 -11.37 -3.70
N LEU A 166 -35.85 -10.06 -3.58
CA LEU A 166 -35.07 -9.41 -2.52
C LEU A 166 -35.83 -9.24 -1.19
N GLN A 167 -37.09 -9.67 -1.08
CA GLN A 167 -37.89 -9.45 0.14
C GLN A 167 -37.38 -10.19 1.38
N ASN A 168 -36.68 -11.32 1.19
CA ASN A 168 -36.05 -12.07 2.28
C ASN A 168 -34.59 -11.67 2.51
N VAL A 169 -34.06 -10.71 1.74
CA VAL A 169 -32.71 -10.16 1.90
C VAL A 169 -32.78 -9.00 2.90
N ASN A 170 -32.98 -9.35 4.17
CA ASN A 170 -33.26 -8.42 5.26
C ASN A 170 -32.03 -8.19 6.17
N ASP A 171 -32.23 -7.44 7.26
CA ASP A 171 -31.16 -7.13 8.22
C ASP A 171 -30.49 -8.37 8.80
N ASP A 172 -31.24 -9.43 9.14
CA ASP A 172 -30.67 -10.64 9.72
C ASP A 172 -29.77 -11.38 8.71
N PHE A 173 -30.13 -11.37 7.42
CA PHE A 173 -29.27 -11.86 6.35
C PHE A 173 -27.97 -11.04 6.28
N TRP A 174 -28.06 -9.71 6.23
CA TRP A 174 -26.88 -8.85 6.12
C TRP A 174 -25.98 -8.91 7.36
N LEU A 175 -26.55 -8.98 8.56
CA LEU A 175 -25.79 -9.20 9.80
C LEU A 175 -25.00 -10.49 9.72
N ASN A 176 -25.61 -11.60 9.28
CA ASN A 176 -24.90 -12.88 9.11
C ASN A 176 -23.74 -12.77 8.11
N ILE A 177 -23.99 -12.20 6.93
CA ILE A 177 -22.95 -12.01 5.91
C ILE A 177 -21.80 -11.12 6.42
N LEU A 178 -22.12 -10.01 7.11
CA LEU A 178 -21.13 -9.09 7.65
C LEU A 178 -20.38 -9.68 8.85
N MET A 179 -21.02 -10.53 9.68
CA MET A 179 -20.33 -11.29 10.73
C MET A 179 -19.31 -12.26 10.14
N LYS A 180 -19.71 -13.06 9.13
CA LYS A 180 -18.76 -13.95 8.43
C LYS A 180 -17.60 -13.18 7.80
N PHE A 181 -17.88 -12.03 7.19
CA PHE A 181 -16.86 -11.13 6.67
C PHE A 181 -15.95 -10.59 7.80
N ALA A 182 -16.54 -10.26 8.94
CA ALA A 182 -15.84 -9.75 10.10
C ALA A 182 -14.89 -10.77 10.71
N GLU A 183 -15.28 -12.04 10.82
CA GLU A 183 -14.47 -13.13 11.35
C GLU A 183 -13.36 -13.55 10.38
N SER A 184 -13.70 -13.70 9.10
CA SER A 184 -12.76 -14.19 8.09
C SER A 184 -11.77 -13.12 7.60
N GLY A 185 -12.06 -11.84 7.82
CA GLY A 185 -11.22 -10.71 7.40
C GLY A 185 -11.24 -10.41 5.91
N SER A 186 -11.91 -11.23 5.12
CA SER A 186 -12.03 -11.08 3.67
C SER A 186 -13.41 -11.49 3.21
N PHE A 187 -13.94 -10.81 2.21
CA PHE A 187 -15.24 -11.19 1.65
C PHE A 187 -15.18 -12.56 0.95
N TYR A 188 -13.98 -13.12 0.73
CA TYR A 188 -13.83 -14.53 0.35
C TYR A 188 -14.36 -15.50 1.41
N GLY A 189 -14.27 -15.16 2.71
CA GLY A 189 -14.81 -16.00 3.77
C GLY A 189 -16.33 -16.10 3.74
N VAL A 190 -17.03 -15.10 3.17
CA VAL A 190 -18.48 -15.18 2.91
C VAL A 190 -18.84 -16.32 1.96
N TYR A 191 -17.92 -16.70 1.08
CA TYR A 191 -18.13 -17.82 0.16
C TYR A 191 -17.86 -19.20 0.79
N ASP A 192 -17.39 -19.25 2.04
CA ASP A 192 -17.04 -20.48 2.76
C ASP A 192 -16.06 -21.36 1.96
N PHE A 193 -15.05 -20.76 1.32
CA PHE A 193 -14.09 -21.42 0.43
C PHE A 193 -13.47 -22.67 1.06
N ASP A 194 -12.93 -22.54 2.28
CA ASP A 194 -12.19 -23.63 2.93
C ASP A 194 -13.12 -24.82 3.22
N LYS A 195 -14.31 -24.52 3.77
CA LYS A 195 -15.34 -25.53 4.06
C LYS A 195 -15.82 -26.23 2.78
N ARG A 196 -16.14 -25.47 1.73
CA ARG A 196 -16.63 -26.04 0.45
C ARG A 196 -15.52 -26.83 -0.27
N THR A 197 -14.29 -26.34 -0.24
CA THR A 197 -13.12 -27.02 -0.82
C THR A 197 -12.86 -28.31 -0.08
N LYS A 198 -12.87 -28.30 1.26
CA LYS A 198 -12.75 -29.51 2.08
C LYS A 198 -13.81 -30.54 1.73
N VAL A 199 -15.08 -30.15 1.72
CA VAL A 199 -16.20 -31.06 1.38
C VAL A 199 -16.05 -31.64 -0.02
N LEU A 200 -15.67 -30.81 -1.01
CA LEU A 200 -15.43 -31.26 -2.37
C LEU A 200 -14.29 -32.30 -2.41
N LEU A 201 -13.15 -32.00 -1.77
CA LEU A 201 -11.97 -32.84 -1.84
C LEU A 201 -12.10 -34.12 -1.00
N ASP A 202 -12.67 -34.06 0.20
CA ASP A 202 -12.96 -35.26 1.01
C ASP A 202 -13.97 -36.17 0.30
N GLY A 203 -14.91 -35.61 -0.46
CA GLY A 203 -15.83 -36.36 -1.32
C GLY A 203 -15.13 -36.99 -2.53
N ALA A 204 -14.30 -36.20 -3.22
CA ALA A 204 -13.56 -36.63 -4.40
C ALA A 204 -12.51 -37.71 -4.10
N SER A 205 -11.86 -37.65 -2.93
CA SER A 205 -10.88 -38.65 -2.50
C SER A 205 -11.45 -40.06 -2.45
N ARG A 206 -12.75 -40.21 -2.16
CA ARG A 206 -13.43 -41.54 -2.12
C ARG A 206 -13.49 -42.23 -3.49
N VAL A 207 -13.35 -41.48 -4.57
CA VAL A 207 -13.42 -42.01 -5.95
C VAL A 207 -12.05 -42.47 -6.45
N ILE A 208 -10.96 -41.99 -5.84
CA ILE A 208 -9.59 -42.31 -6.25
C ILE A 208 -9.11 -43.59 -5.57
N SER A 209 -8.54 -44.50 -6.36
CA SER A 209 -7.94 -45.73 -5.86
C SER A 209 -6.63 -45.48 -5.10
N ASP A 210 -6.33 -46.29 -4.08
CA ASP A 210 -5.04 -46.23 -3.37
C ASP A 210 -3.86 -46.44 -4.33
N THR A 211 -4.03 -47.29 -5.34
CA THR A 211 -2.98 -47.57 -6.33
C THR A 211 -2.61 -46.34 -7.16
N ASP A 212 -3.58 -45.51 -7.53
CA ASP A 212 -3.32 -44.33 -8.35
C ASP A 212 -2.76 -43.18 -7.51
N ALA A 213 -3.24 -43.03 -6.27
CA ALA A 213 -2.66 -42.11 -5.30
C ALA A 213 -1.17 -42.43 -5.03
N GLN A 214 -0.81 -43.70 -4.87
CA GLN A 214 0.58 -44.11 -4.68
C GLN A 214 1.46 -43.84 -5.91
N LYS A 215 0.95 -44.07 -7.13
CA LYS A 215 1.67 -43.69 -8.36
C LYS A 215 1.89 -42.18 -8.42
N PHE A 216 0.87 -41.40 -8.10
CA PHE A 216 0.94 -39.94 -8.11
C PHE A 216 1.92 -39.41 -7.06
N LYS A 217 1.90 -39.97 -5.85
CA LYS A 217 2.85 -39.67 -4.76
C LYS A 217 4.30 -39.95 -5.14
N LYS A 218 4.58 -41.06 -5.84
CA LYS A 218 5.93 -41.33 -6.39
C LYS A 218 6.38 -40.26 -7.39
N LYS A 219 5.45 -39.73 -8.19
CA LYS A 219 5.73 -38.67 -9.17
C LYS A 219 5.89 -37.28 -8.53
N TYR A 220 5.14 -37.00 -7.47
CA TYR A 220 5.17 -35.73 -6.73
C TYR A 220 5.35 -35.94 -5.22
N PRO A 221 6.56 -36.29 -4.75
CA PRO A 221 6.79 -36.63 -3.34
C PRO A 221 6.48 -35.48 -2.36
N TYR A 222 6.55 -34.23 -2.82
CA TYR A 222 6.31 -33.03 -2.01
C TYR A 222 4.91 -32.97 -1.39
N ILE A 223 3.93 -33.71 -1.93
CA ILE A 223 2.59 -33.85 -1.34
C ILE A 223 2.57 -34.69 -0.07
N SER A 224 3.70 -35.26 0.36
CA SER A 224 3.80 -36.07 1.59
C SER A 224 4.55 -35.36 2.72
N ARG A 225 4.98 -34.12 2.51
CA ARG A 225 5.67 -33.33 3.53
C ARG A 225 4.75 -33.01 4.71
N ASP A 226 5.36 -32.75 5.85
CA ASP A 226 4.71 -32.10 6.97
C ASP A 226 4.45 -30.63 6.64
N ILE A 227 3.29 -30.12 7.07
CA ILE A 227 2.88 -28.73 6.87
C ILE A 227 2.79 -28.09 8.25
N ALA A 228 3.32 -26.87 8.39
CA ALA A 228 3.23 -26.12 9.63
C ALA A 228 1.76 -25.88 10.00
N GLN A 229 1.42 -25.87 11.29
CA GLN A 229 0.04 -25.74 11.76
C GLN A 229 -0.68 -24.51 11.16
N ASP A 230 0.05 -23.38 11.05
CA ASP A 230 -0.47 -22.13 10.47
C ASP A 230 -0.69 -22.17 8.95
N ASP A 231 -0.09 -23.16 8.26
CA ASP A 231 -0.21 -23.39 6.82
C ASP A 231 -1.27 -24.47 6.48
N ILE A 232 -1.95 -25.04 7.49
CA ILE A 232 -3.03 -26.03 7.32
C ILE A 232 -4.39 -25.32 7.40
N PHE A 233 -5.13 -25.34 6.29
CA PHE A 233 -6.45 -24.71 6.16
C PHE A 233 -7.56 -25.76 6.01
N LEU A 234 -7.33 -26.81 5.23
CA LEU A 234 -8.37 -27.78 4.84
C LEU A 234 -8.39 -29.03 5.75
N CYS A 235 -7.28 -29.34 6.42
CA CYS A 235 -7.11 -30.53 7.27
C CYS A 235 -7.59 -31.81 6.53
N LEU A 236 -7.10 -32.03 5.31
CA LEU A 236 -7.54 -33.15 4.47
C LEU A 236 -7.06 -34.50 5.04
N SER A 237 -7.99 -35.46 5.11
CA SER A 237 -7.70 -36.83 5.59
C SER A 237 -6.85 -37.63 4.61
N GLU A 238 -7.17 -37.54 3.30
CA GLU A 238 -6.47 -38.24 2.22
C GLU A 238 -5.94 -37.23 1.18
N ARG A 239 -4.90 -36.47 1.58
CA ARG A 239 -4.31 -35.36 0.79
C ARG A 239 -3.78 -35.80 -0.57
N ASP A 240 -3.18 -36.98 -0.66
CA ASP A 240 -2.64 -37.55 -1.89
C ASP A 240 -3.73 -37.90 -2.90
N LYS A 241 -4.84 -38.51 -2.45
CA LYS A 241 -6.02 -38.75 -3.30
C LYS A 241 -6.66 -37.45 -3.79
N ALA A 242 -6.81 -36.46 -2.90
CA ALA A 242 -7.35 -35.15 -3.28
C ALA A 242 -6.51 -34.47 -4.38
N CYS A 243 -5.17 -34.47 -4.23
CA CYS A 243 -4.27 -33.91 -5.24
C CYS A 243 -4.31 -34.70 -6.56
N THR A 244 -4.47 -36.03 -6.49
CA THR A 244 -4.60 -36.90 -7.67
C THR A 244 -5.86 -36.54 -8.46
N TRP A 245 -7.00 -36.44 -7.78
CA TRP A 245 -8.26 -36.04 -8.42
C TRP A 245 -8.19 -34.63 -9.03
N LEU A 246 -7.62 -33.65 -8.30
CA LEU A 246 -7.43 -32.30 -8.83
C LEU A 246 -6.56 -32.28 -10.10
N PHE A 247 -5.57 -33.17 -10.19
CA PHE A 247 -4.76 -33.32 -11.40
C PHE A 247 -5.58 -33.80 -12.59
N GLU A 248 -6.51 -34.74 -12.39
CA GLU A 248 -7.44 -35.20 -13.42
C GLU A 248 -8.42 -34.11 -13.86
N GLN A 249 -8.83 -33.22 -12.95
CA GLN A 249 -9.68 -32.06 -13.26
C GLN A 249 -8.92 -30.92 -13.96
N GLY A 250 -7.62 -31.07 -14.24
CA GLY A 250 -6.80 -30.05 -14.90
C GLY A 250 -6.37 -28.90 -13.98
N TYR A 251 -6.53 -29.01 -12.66
CA TYR A 251 -6.18 -27.94 -11.70
C TYR A 251 -4.72 -27.52 -11.80
N TYR A 252 -3.81 -28.43 -12.14
CA TYR A 252 -2.38 -28.18 -12.29
C TYR A 252 -1.93 -27.95 -13.74
N GLN A 253 -2.84 -27.90 -14.72
CA GLN A 253 -2.49 -27.85 -16.14
C GLN A 253 -2.71 -26.45 -16.73
N ASN A 254 -1.64 -25.82 -17.20
CA ASN A 254 -1.74 -24.57 -17.96
C ASN A 254 -2.28 -24.82 -19.38
N THR A 255 -2.69 -23.75 -20.06
CA THR A 255 -3.18 -23.79 -21.45
C THR A 255 -2.15 -24.33 -22.46
N ASP A 256 -0.86 -24.18 -22.16
CA ASP A 256 0.26 -24.71 -22.95
C ASP A 256 0.68 -26.13 -22.54
N LYS A 257 -0.14 -26.82 -21.73
CA LYS A 257 0.11 -28.15 -21.15
C LYS A 257 1.29 -28.22 -20.18
N THR A 258 1.86 -27.08 -19.76
CA THR A 258 2.85 -27.06 -18.68
C THR A 258 2.17 -27.24 -17.32
N ILE A 259 2.91 -27.78 -16.35
CA ILE A 259 2.37 -28.05 -15.01
C ILE A 259 2.62 -26.87 -14.10
N ARG A 260 1.54 -26.26 -13.59
CA ARG A 260 1.58 -25.26 -12.53
C ARG A 260 1.44 -25.96 -11.18
N HIS A 261 2.56 -26.20 -10.50
CA HIS A 261 2.60 -26.98 -9.25
C HIS A 261 1.81 -26.37 -8.07
N SER A 262 1.47 -25.08 -8.11
CA SER A 262 0.61 -24.42 -7.11
C SER A 262 -0.90 -24.56 -7.39
N GLY A 263 -1.26 -25.04 -8.58
CA GLY A 263 -2.65 -25.07 -9.05
C GLY A 263 -3.16 -23.76 -9.65
N ILE A 264 -4.34 -23.82 -10.25
CA ILE A 264 -5.02 -22.74 -10.98
C ILE A 264 -6.38 -22.46 -10.30
N SER A 265 -6.46 -21.33 -9.59
CA SER A 265 -7.67 -20.92 -8.84
C SER A 265 -8.95 -20.91 -9.69
N ALA A 266 -8.85 -20.54 -10.97
CA ALA A 266 -9.99 -20.54 -11.89
C ALA A 266 -10.66 -21.91 -12.06
N VAL A 267 -9.86 -22.99 -12.09
CA VAL A 267 -10.38 -24.36 -12.17
C VAL A 267 -11.11 -24.72 -10.89
N LEU A 268 -10.51 -24.43 -9.73
CA LEU A 268 -11.12 -24.70 -8.43
C LEU A 268 -12.44 -23.92 -8.25
N ASN A 269 -12.47 -22.64 -8.61
CA ASN A 269 -13.69 -21.84 -8.56
C ASN A 269 -14.81 -22.42 -9.43
N LYS A 270 -14.48 -22.90 -10.63
CA LYS A 270 -15.44 -23.56 -11.51
C LYS A 270 -16.01 -24.81 -10.83
N LEU A 271 -15.16 -25.67 -10.27
CA LEU A 271 -15.61 -26.88 -9.56
C LEU A 271 -16.53 -26.56 -8.36
N LEU A 272 -16.30 -25.45 -7.66
CA LEU A 272 -17.08 -25.06 -6.48
C LEU A 272 -18.41 -24.38 -6.84
N PHE A 273 -18.39 -23.48 -7.83
CA PHE A 273 -19.43 -22.46 -8.00
C PHE A 273 -20.06 -22.36 -9.39
N ASP A 274 -19.66 -23.21 -10.35
CA ASP A 274 -20.28 -23.19 -11.68
C ASP A 274 -21.80 -23.32 -11.57
N GLY A 275 -22.50 -22.42 -12.24
CA GLY A 275 -23.96 -22.31 -12.20
C GLY A 275 -24.60 -21.69 -10.94
N LYS A 276 -23.84 -21.36 -9.88
CA LYS A 276 -24.40 -20.94 -8.58
C LYS A 276 -24.26 -19.45 -8.27
N MET A 277 -23.32 -18.77 -8.91
CA MET A 277 -23.04 -17.35 -8.68
C MET A 277 -22.42 -16.73 -9.94
N LEU A 278 -22.30 -15.39 -9.98
CA LEU A 278 -21.62 -14.71 -11.06
C LEU A 278 -20.12 -15.03 -11.00
N TYR A 279 -19.63 -15.72 -12.03
CA TYR A 279 -18.21 -16.00 -12.15
C TYR A 279 -17.47 -14.75 -12.64
N HIS A 280 -16.75 -14.08 -11.74
CA HIS A 280 -15.97 -12.89 -12.08
C HIS A 280 -14.70 -12.80 -11.24
N GLU A 281 -13.55 -13.15 -11.82
CA GLU A 281 -12.18 -12.89 -11.30
C GLU A 281 -11.94 -13.16 -9.80
N ILE A 282 -12.79 -13.97 -9.16
CA ILE A 282 -12.61 -14.38 -7.77
C ILE A 282 -11.37 -15.25 -7.77
N ASN A 283 -10.38 -14.92 -6.95
CA ASN A 283 -9.22 -15.77 -6.79
C ASN A 283 -9.47 -16.66 -5.57
N ALA A 284 -9.65 -17.97 -5.80
CA ALA A 284 -9.66 -18.93 -4.72
C ALA A 284 -8.36 -18.82 -3.89
N PRO A 285 -8.43 -19.02 -2.56
CA PRO A 285 -7.25 -19.11 -1.73
C PRO A 285 -6.24 -20.12 -2.30
N VAL A 286 -4.96 -19.81 -2.14
CA VAL A 286 -3.90 -20.75 -2.50
C VAL A 286 -3.64 -21.62 -1.28
N TYR A 287 -3.96 -22.91 -1.39
CA TYR A 287 -3.76 -23.87 -0.32
C TYR A 287 -2.38 -24.53 -0.43
N PRO A 288 -1.44 -24.27 0.51
CA PRO A 288 -0.14 -24.94 0.52
C PRO A 288 -0.28 -26.47 0.51
N GLU A 289 -1.31 -26.98 1.18
CA GLU A 289 -1.69 -28.41 1.20
C GLU A 289 -1.78 -29.04 -0.20
N LEU A 290 -2.13 -28.27 -1.21
CA LEU A 290 -2.35 -28.77 -2.58
C LEU A 290 -1.12 -28.62 -3.48
N HIS A 291 0.01 -28.11 -2.99
CA HIS A 291 1.21 -27.90 -3.82
C HIS A 291 1.93 -29.21 -4.17
N LEU A 292 2.23 -29.39 -5.47
CA LEU A 292 2.96 -30.56 -5.98
C LEU A 292 4.49 -30.43 -5.90
N LYS A 293 5.00 -29.21 -5.70
CA LYS A 293 6.42 -28.90 -5.50
C LYS A 293 6.56 -27.67 -4.62
N GLU A 294 7.74 -27.52 -4.04
CA GLU A 294 8.08 -26.31 -3.33
C GLU A 294 8.00 -25.07 -4.23
N SER A 295 7.39 -24.02 -3.70
CA SER A 295 7.37 -22.71 -4.37
C SER A 295 8.80 -22.19 -4.49
N ILE A 296 9.20 -21.80 -5.70
CA ILE A 296 10.52 -21.25 -5.96
C ILE A 296 10.67 -19.95 -5.16
N ARG A 297 11.62 -19.95 -4.21
CA ARG A 297 11.94 -18.79 -3.38
C ARG A 297 12.97 -17.91 -4.11
N LYS A 298 12.75 -16.60 -4.07
CA LYS A 298 13.70 -15.62 -4.64
C LYS A 298 14.63 -15.00 -3.58
N SER A 299 14.28 -15.15 -2.32
CA SER A 299 15.03 -14.70 -1.14
C SER A 299 15.57 -15.89 -0.36
N GLU A 300 16.62 -15.68 0.43
CA GLU A 300 17.30 -16.75 1.18
C GLU A 300 16.37 -17.42 2.19
N TYR A 301 15.61 -16.60 2.92
CA TYR A 301 14.63 -17.05 3.91
C TYR A 301 13.22 -16.59 3.51
N ARG A 302 12.20 -17.18 4.13
CA ARG A 302 10.85 -16.61 4.09
C ARG A 302 10.84 -15.28 4.82
N ALA A 303 9.97 -14.37 4.41
CA ALA A 303 9.83 -13.10 5.08
C ALA A 303 9.07 -13.25 6.39
N VAL A 304 9.52 -12.53 7.42
CA VAL A 304 8.67 -12.26 8.57
C VAL A 304 7.46 -11.45 8.10
N GLU A 305 6.29 -11.79 8.60
CA GLU A 305 5.05 -11.15 8.20
C GLU A 305 5.06 -9.67 8.60
N ASN A 306 4.79 -8.82 7.61
CA ASN A 306 4.74 -7.37 7.78
C ASN A 306 3.33 -6.86 8.08
N ASN A 307 2.32 -7.66 7.76
CA ASN A 307 0.94 -7.35 8.08
C ASN A 307 0.54 -8.20 9.28
N ASP A 308 -0.29 -7.62 10.14
CA ASP A 308 -0.97 -8.37 11.19
C ASP A 308 -1.75 -9.54 10.55
N THR A 309 -1.39 -10.77 10.91
CA THR A 309 -2.01 -12.01 10.44
C THR A 309 -3.12 -12.54 11.31
N SER A 310 -3.51 -11.81 12.36
CA SER A 310 -4.77 -12.08 13.06
C SER A 310 -5.92 -12.10 12.06
N SER A 311 -6.81 -13.08 12.23
CA SER A 311 -8.04 -13.20 11.46
C SER A 311 -8.94 -12.00 11.71
N GLY A 312 -9.82 -11.73 10.75
CA GLY A 312 -10.88 -10.74 10.90
C GLY A 312 -10.61 -9.37 10.27
N THR A 313 -11.68 -8.57 10.21
CA THR A 313 -11.71 -7.28 9.52
C THR A 313 -11.84 -6.12 10.51
N ASN A 314 -11.68 -4.89 10.01
CA ASN A 314 -11.86 -3.68 10.82
C ASN A 314 -13.21 -2.98 10.55
N SER A 315 -13.64 -2.16 11.52
CA SER A 315 -14.88 -1.39 11.46
C SER A 315 -15.03 -0.56 10.18
N LYS A 316 -13.95 0.12 9.74
CA LYS A 316 -13.95 0.92 8.50
C LYS A 316 -14.28 0.08 7.26
N SER A 317 -13.76 -1.15 7.19
CA SER A 317 -14.02 -2.07 6.08
C SER A 317 -15.47 -2.54 6.08
N ILE A 318 -16.05 -2.80 7.26
CA ILE A 318 -17.48 -3.13 7.40
C ILE A 318 -18.35 -1.96 6.94
N SER A 319 -18.09 -0.74 7.40
CA SER A 319 -18.85 0.44 6.99
C SER A 319 -18.86 0.62 5.48
N VAL A 320 -17.73 0.38 4.80
CA VAL A 320 -17.64 0.45 3.33
C VAL A 320 -18.53 -0.59 2.63
N TYR A 321 -18.71 -1.78 3.19
CA TYR A 321 -19.66 -2.76 2.66
C TYR A 321 -21.11 -2.41 3.00
N ILE A 322 -21.38 -1.83 4.17
CA ILE A 322 -22.72 -1.33 4.53
C ILE A 322 -23.17 -0.24 3.55
N GLU A 323 -22.28 0.71 3.23
CA GLU A 323 -22.57 1.72 2.19
C GLU A 323 -22.84 1.08 0.81
N ALA A 324 -22.10 0.04 0.45
CA ALA A 324 -22.37 -0.70 -0.78
C ALA A 324 -23.71 -1.45 -0.73
N ILE A 325 -24.13 -1.97 0.43
CA ILE A 325 -25.45 -2.58 0.65
C ILE A 325 -26.55 -1.55 0.46
N ARG A 326 -26.41 -0.35 1.04
CA ARG A 326 -27.40 0.73 0.96
C ARG A 326 -27.72 1.15 -0.48
N LEU A 327 -26.75 1.06 -1.40
CA LEU A 327 -26.98 1.34 -2.83
C LEU A 327 -28.05 0.43 -3.47
N ILE A 328 -28.43 -0.70 -2.87
CA ILE A 328 -29.53 -1.51 -3.40
C ILE A 328 -30.89 -0.79 -3.31
N ASN A 329 -31.03 0.17 -2.38
CA ASN A 329 -32.25 0.94 -2.15
C ASN A 329 -32.63 1.83 -3.33
N THR A 330 -31.69 2.10 -4.25
CA THR A 330 -31.93 2.77 -5.54
C THR A 330 -32.95 2.04 -6.42
N ASN A 331 -33.30 0.79 -6.08
CA ASN A 331 -34.35 0.01 -6.72
C ASN A 331 -35.78 0.30 -6.22
N LEU A 332 -35.96 0.99 -5.08
CA LEU A 332 -37.27 1.15 -4.43
C LEU A 332 -38.28 1.89 -5.32
N GLU A 333 -37.81 2.87 -6.09
CA GLU A 333 -38.66 3.71 -6.95
C GLU A 333 -38.80 3.18 -8.38
N ARG A 334 -38.20 2.01 -8.69
CA ARG A 334 -38.12 1.48 -10.06
C ARG A 334 -39.18 0.40 -10.30
N GLU A 335 -40.06 0.61 -11.28
CA GLU A 335 -41.15 -0.34 -11.61
C GLU A 335 -40.65 -1.69 -12.16
N ASP A 336 -39.52 -1.66 -12.89
CA ASP A 336 -38.92 -2.80 -13.56
C ASP A 336 -37.88 -3.55 -12.71
N ALA A 337 -37.72 -3.17 -11.45
CA ALA A 337 -36.86 -3.80 -10.46
C ALA A 337 -37.68 -4.51 -9.37
N ALA A 338 -37.04 -5.43 -8.64
CA ALA A 338 -37.56 -5.97 -7.39
C ALA A 338 -37.28 -5.01 -6.23
N SER A 339 -38.27 -4.82 -5.34
CA SER A 339 -38.12 -4.00 -4.13
C SER A 339 -37.27 -4.73 -3.08
N PRO A 340 -36.14 -4.16 -2.64
CA PRO A 340 -35.35 -4.70 -1.55
C PRO A 340 -36.01 -4.40 -0.19
N SER A 341 -35.64 -5.15 0.84
CA SER A 341 -35.88 -4.73 2.22
C SER A 341 -34.99 -3.53 2.55
N VAL A 342 -35.58 -2.48 3.14
CA VAL A 342 -34.81 -1.30 3.57
C VAL A 342 -33.92 -1.69 4.74
N LEU A 343 -32.62 -1.44 4.60
CA LEU A 343 -31.64 -1.70 5.65
C LEU A 343 -31.88 -0.77 6.85
N SER A 344 -32.14 -1.32 8.03
CA SER A 344 -32.34 -0.49 9.23
C SER A 344 -31.01 -0.07 9.87
N GLU A 345 -31.09 0.83 10.85
CA GLU A 345 -29.94 1.25 11.67
C GLU A 345 -29.32 0.10 12.48
N ARG A 346 -30.03 -1.04 12.62
CA ARG A 346 -29.52 -2.25 13.27
C ARG A 346 -28.29 -2.83 12.55
N VAL A 347 -28.15 -2.58 11.25
CA VAL A 347 -26.97 -3.01 10.48
C VAL A 347 -25.94 -1.89 10.46
N SER A 348 -25.14 -1.84 11.52
CA SER A 348 -24.06 -0.86 11.68
C SER A 348 -22.74 -1.55 12.02
N ALA A 349 -21.62 -0.87 11.77
CA ALA A 349 -20.31 -1.37 12.18
C ALA A 349 -20.21 -1.48 13.71
N GLY A 350 -20.90 -0.61 14.46
CA GLY A 350 -21.00 -0.70 15.92
C GLY A 350 -21.72 -1.96 16.38
N SER A 351 -22.86 -2.29 15.78
CA SER A 351 -23.60 -3.52 16.08
C SER A 351 -22.80 -4.78 15.78
N ILE A 352 -22.06 -4.82 14.65
CA ILE A 352 -21.17 -5.96 14.35
C ILE A 352 -20.04 -6.06 15.38
N SER A 353 -19.48 -4.93 15.84
CA SER A 353 -18.40 -4.92 16.84
C SER A 353 -18.81 -5.43 18.22
N GLN A 354 -20.12 -5.41 18.52
CA GLN A 354 -20.67 -6.01 19.74
C GLN A 354 -20.87 -7.52 19.60
N LEU A 355 -20.94 -8.04 18.38
CA LEU A 355 -21.19 -9.46 18.09
C LEU A 355 -19.90 -10.23 17.83
N VAL A 356 -18.90 -9.58 17.23
CA VAL A 356 -17.62 -10.18 16.84
C VAL A 356 -16.49 -9.21 17.17
N ASP A 357 -15.39 -9.74 17.70
CA ASP A 357 -14.17 -8.98 17.93
C ASP A 357 -13.61 -8.45 16.61
N LEU A 358 -13.72 -7.14 16.41
CA LEU A 358 -13.16 -6.49 15.23
C LEU A 358 -11.68 -6.23 15.41
N LYS A 359 -10.95 -6.49 14.34
CA LYS A 359 -9.54 -6.16 14.25
C LYS A 359 -9.36 -4.65 14.32
N LYS A 360 -8.37 -4.21 15.10
CA LYS A 360 -7.88 -2.82 15.02
C LYS A 360 -7.37 -2.54 13.61
N LEU A 361 -7.47 -1.29 13.14
CA LEU A 361 -7.05 -0.96 11.77
C LEU A 361 -5.63 -1.49 11.50
N GLY A 362 -5.46 -2.16 10.35
CA GLY A 362 -4.33 -3.03 10.09
C GLY A 362 -2.98 -2.36 10.35
N ARG A 363 -2.31 -2.79 11.44
CA ARG A 363 -0.97 -2.32 11.79
C ARG A 363 0.02 -3.00 10.86
N THR A 364 0.61 -2.27 9.92
CA THR A 364 1.89 -2.74 9.37
C THR A 364 2.90 -2.78 10.51
N ARG A 365 3.72 -3.83 10.57
CA ARG A 365 4.66 -4.01 11.66
C ARG A 365 5.69 -2.87 11.65
N THR A 366 5.76 -2.10 12.73
CA THR A 366 6.85 -1.14 12.95
C THR A 366 8.15 -1.92 13.15
N LEU A 367 9.23 -1.46 12.52
CA LEU A 367 10.56 -2.03 12.73
C LEU A 367 11.22 -1.40 13.96
N PRO A 368 11.97 -2.16 14.77
CA PRO A 368 12.72 -1.59 15.88
C PRO A 368 13.68 -0.49 15.40
N PRO A 369 13.79 0.66 16.09
CA PRO A 369 14.66 1.76 15.67
C PRO A 369 16.12 1.34 15.51
N ARG A 370 16.65 0.56 16.46
CA ARG A 370 18.01 0.02 16.41
C ARG A 370 18.27 -0.80 15.15
N PHE A 371 17.30 -1.61 14.75
CA PHE A 371 17.38 -2.39 13.52
C PHE A 371 17.50 -1.48 12.29
N VAL A 372 16.66 -0.44 12.18
CA VAL A 372 16.69 0.48 11.04
C VAL A 372 17.96 1.33 11.01
N PHE A 373 18.42 1.84 12.16
CA PHE A 373 19.69 2.58 12.24
C PHE A 373 20.90 1.74 11.84
N ASN A 374 20.96 0.49 12.30
CA ASN A 374 22.01 -0.45 11.89
C ASN A 374 21.99 -0.68 10.38
N LEU A 375 20.80 -0.87 9.80
CA LEU A 375 20.64 -1.05 8.36
C LEU A 375 21.06 0.21 7.59
N ILE A 376 20.71 1.41 8.05
CA ILE A 376 21.16 2.68 7.45
C ILE A 376 22.69 2.74 7.42
N ARG A 377 23.36 2.42 8.53
CA ARG A 377 24.82 2.38 8.61
C ARG A 377 25.41 1.42 7.58
N GLN A 378 24.96 0.15 7.57
CA GLN A 378 25.43 -0.86 6.63
C GLN A 378 25.21 -0.46 5.17
N CYS A 379 24.04 0.12 4.86
CA CYS A 379 23.74 0.63 3.51
C CYS A 379 24.68 1.77 3.12
N TYR A 380 24.95 2.69 4.03
CA TYR A 380 25.84 3.83 3.78
C TYR A 380 27.28 3.39 3.56
N GLU A 381 27.79 2.49 4.41
CA GLU A 381 29.14 1.92 4.29
C GLU A 381 29.29 1.16 2.97
N PHE A 382 28.34 0.29 2.64
CA PHE A 382 28.33 -0.44 1.36
C PHE A 382 28.28 0.49 0.14
N ALA A 383 27.38 1.48 0.16
CA ALA A 383 27.27 2.46 -0.93
C ALA A 383 28.55 3.29 -1.08
N LYS A 384 29.14 3.73 0.03
CA LYS A 384 30.40 4.49 0.04
C LYS A 384 31.56 3.66 -0.51
N GLU A 385 31.63 2.37 -0.16
CA GLU A 385 32.68 1.46 -0.64
C GLU A 385 32.59 1.23 -2.16
N HIS A 386 31.38 1.06 -2.69
CA HIS A 386 31.17 0.74 -4.11
C HIS A 386 30.97 1.96 -5.03
N LEU A 387 30.76 3.14 -4.43
CA LEU A 387 30.67 4.43 -5.12
C LEU A 387 31.73 5.41 -4.59
N PRO A 388 33.03 5.04 -4.63
CA PRO A 388 34.09 5.91 -4.16
C PRO A 388 34.08 7.24 -4.91
N THR A 389 34.54 8.29 -4.22
CA THR A 389 34.57 9.66 -4.75
C THR A 389 35.97 10.11 -5.12
N ASP A 390 36.97 9.26 -4.89
CA ASP A 390 38.37 9.55 -5.17
C ASP A 390 38.60 9.68 -6.68
N LYS A 391 39.45 10.64 -7.06
CA LYS A 391 39.69 10.94 -8.47
C LYS A 391 40.34 9.72 -9.15
N GLY A 392 39.65 9.17 -10.15
CA GLY A 392 40.12 8.02 -10.92
C GLY A 392 39.76 6.66 -10.32
N ALA A 393 39.03 6.62 -9.19
CA ALA A 393 38.48 5.37 -8.66
C ALA A 393 37.40 4.81 -9.58
N VAL A 394 37.38 3.49 -9.74
CA VAL A 394 36.38 2.79 -10.56
C VAL A 394 35.19 2.42 -9.68
N THR A 395 33.99 2.84 -10.05
CA THR A 395 32.78 2.51 -9.28
C THR A 395 32.12 1.24 -9.80
N LEU A 396 31.25 0.63 -8.97
CA LEU A 396 30.42 -0.50 -9.39
C LEU A 396 29.53 -0.15 -10.60
N LEU A 397 29.09 1.12 -10.67
CA LEU A 397 28.29 1.64 -11.76
C LEU A 397 29.11 1.74 -13.06
N ASP A 398 30.38 2.15 -12.99
CA ASP A 398 31.26 2.22 -14.16
C ASP A 398 31.60 0.82 -14.71
N GLU A 399 31.87 -0.15 -13.82
CA GLU A 399 32.05 -1.56 -14.21
C GLU A 399 30.81 -2.13 -14.90
N THR A 400 29.64 -1.87 -14.30
CA THR A 400 28.36 -2.30 -14.85
C THR A 400 28.13 -1.67 -16.23
N LEU A 401 28.36 -0.37 -16.41
CA LEU A 401 28.23 0.30 -17.71
C LEU A 401 29.16 -0.31 -18.76
N THR A 402 30.43 -0.50 -18.41
CA THR A 402 31.45 -1.04 -19.32
C THR A 402 31.07 -2.43 -19.81
N LEU A 403 30.62 -3.29 -18.89
CA LEU A 403 30.17 -4.64 -19.24
C LEU A 403 28.90 -4.66 -20.06
N LEU A 404 27.92 -3.81 -19.75
CA LEU A 404 26.70 -3.72 -20.54
C LEU A 404 26.97 -3.21 -21.96
N ALA A 405 27.87 -2.23 -22.11
CA ALA A 405 28.30 -1.73 -23.41
C ALA A 405 28.99 -2.83 -24.25
N LYS A 406 29.90 -3.60 -23.65
CA LYS A 406 30.54 -4.74 -24.31
C LYS A 406 29.56 -5.88 -24.61
N ALA A 407 28.65 -6.19 -23.69
CA ALA A 407 27.62 -7.22 -23.90
C ALA A 407 26.70 -6.86 -25.08
N ARG A 408 26.42 -5.57 -25.28
CA ARG A 408 25.56 -5.09 -26.38
C ARG A 408 26.14 -5.36 -27.76
N SER A 409 27.46 -5.33 -27.93
CA SER A 409 28.10 -5.64 -29.22
C SER A 409 28.06 -7.13 -29.57
N LYS A 410 27.77 -8.00 -28.59
CA LYS A 410 27.62 -9.45 -28.77
C LYS A 410 26.20 -9.84 -29.18
N SER A 411 26.08 -10.79 -30.10
CA SER A 411 24.79 -11.29 -30.59
C SER A 411 24.03 -12.08 -29.52
N ALA A 412 22.76 -11.71 -29.31
CA ALA A 412 21.84 -12.45 -28.44
C ALA A 412 21.02 -13.53 -29.17
N ALA A 413 21.21 -13.68 -30.49
CA ALA A 413 20.45 -14.64 -31.28
C ALA A 413 20.73 -16.09 -30.82
N LYS A 414 19.72 -16.96 -30.91
CA LYS A 414 19.89 -18.38 -30.62
C LYS A 414 20.82 -18.98 -31.69
N TYR A 415 21.76 -19.82 -31.26
CA TYR A 415 22.79 -20.45 -32.10
C TYR A 415 23.80 -19.46 -32.72
N SER A 416 23.96 -18.26 -32.16
CA SER A 416 25.01 -17.33 -32.61
C SER A 416 26.38 -17.60 -32.00
N ASN A 417 26.50 -18.51 -31.02
CA ASN A 417 27.78 -18.82 -30.40
C ASN A 417 28.68 -19.62 -31.37
N PRO A 418 29.80 -19.06 -31.86
CA PRO A 418 30.69 -19.77 -32.79
C PRO A 418 31.42 -20.95 -32.12
N HIS A 419 31.50 -20.98 -30.79
CA HIS A 419 32.16 -22.03 -30.02
C HIS A 419 31.23 -23.20 -29.66
N ARG A 420 29.94 -23.14 -30.02
CA ARG A 420 28.96 -24.18 -29.70
C ARG A 420 28.34 -24.74 -30.99
N PRO A 421 28.85 -25.87 -31.52
CA PRO A 421 28.26 -26.52 -32.69
C PRO A 421 26.80 -26.96 -32.43
N HIS A 422 26.06 -27.24 -33.51
CA HIS A 422 24.70 -27.78 -33.38
C HIS A 422 24.74 -29.18 -32.75
N GLN A 423 23.74 -29.53 -31.94
CA GLN A 423 23.69 -30.83 -31.25
C GLN A 423 23.71 -32.03 -32.21
N ASP A 424 23.17 -31.84 -33.42
CA ASP A 424 23.15 -32.87 -34.46
C ASP A 424 24.42 -32.89 -35.33
N SER A 425 25.41 -32.03 -35.05
CA SER A 425 26.67 -31.97 -35.79
C SER A 425 27.67 -33.00 -35.27
N GLN A 426 28.50 -33.55 -36.16
CA GLN A 426 29.63 -34.41 -35.77
C GLN A 426 30.67 -33.69 -34.91
N ALA A 427 30.71 -32.35 -34.92
CA ALA A 427 31.57 -31.55 -34.07
C ALA A 427 31.03 -31.36 -32.63
N TRP A 428 29.81 -31.83 -32.34
CA TRP A 428 29.22 -31.73 -31.01
C TRP A 428 29.83 -32.76 -30.05
N ASP A 429 30.57 -32.23 -29.09
CA ASP A 429 30.96 -32.94 -27.88
C ASP A 429 29.98 -32.64 -26.73
N GLU A 430 29.36 -33.68 -26.17
CA GLU A 430 28.34 -33.56 -25.12
C GLU A 430 28.90 -33.00 -23.80
N GLU A 431 30.12 -33.40 -23.42
CA GLU A 431 30.74 -33.00 -22.16
C GLU A 431 31.16 -31.53 -22.22
N LEU A 432 31.73 -31.10 -23.34
CA LEU A 432 32.21 -29.74 -23.54
C LEU A 432 31.06 -28.75 -23.78
N HIS A 433 30.10 -29.09 -24.65
CA HIS A 433 29.18 -28.08 -25.21
C HIS A 433 27.80 -28.03 -24.54
N ARG A 434 27.40 -29.05 -23.77
CA ARG A 434 26.07 -29.08 -23.11
C ARG A 434 25.83 -27.84 -22.24
N GLY A 435 26.85 -27.44 -21.45
CA GLY A 435 26.77 -26.30 -20.53
C GLY A 435 26.98 -24.92 -21.18
N MET A 436 27.47 -24.88 -22.42
CA MET A 436 27.74 -23.63 -23.12
C MET A 436 26.44 -22.96 -23.58
N SER A 437 26.40 -21.63 -23.47
CA SER A 437 25.29 -20.84 -24.02
C SER A 437 25.16 -21.00 -25.54
N THR A 438 23.92 -21.04 -26.02
CA THR A 438 23.60 -21.04 -27.46
C THR A 438 23.86 -19.70 -28.14
N SER A 439 23.88 -18.59 -27.39
CA SER A 439 24.14 -17.25 -27.93
C SER A 439 25.57 -16.80 -27.62
N GLU A 440 26.17 -16.07 -28.55
CA GLU A 440 27.50 -15.45 -28.40
C GLU A 440 27.56 -14.61 -27.12
N ARG A 441 26.56 -13.75 -26.88
CA ARG A 441 26.49 -12.92 -25.67
C ARG A 441 26.47 -13.76 -24.39
N GLY A 442 25.70 -14.84 -24.37
CA GLY A 442 25.61 -15.68 -23.18
C GLY A 442 26.93 -16.41 -22.90
N TYR A 443 27.63 -16.86 -23.94
CA TYR A 443 28.94 -17.49 -23.79
C TYR A 443 30.00 -16.48 -23.34
N TRP A 444 30.02 -15.30 -23.95
CA TRP A 444 30.88 -14.20 -23.53
C TRP A 444 30.70 -13.87 -22.05
N LEU A 445 29.45 -13.81 -21.57
CA LEU A 445 29.15 -13.59 -20.14
C LEU A 445 29.61 -14.74 -19.24
N GLN A 446 29.57 -15.98 -19.71
CA GLN A 446 29.99 -17.16 -18.97
C GLN A 446 31.51 -17.27 -18.82
N ALA A 447 32.27 -16.91 -19.87
CA ALA A 447 33.70 -17.24 -19.93
C ALA A 447 34.65 -16.03 -20.09
N GLU A 448 34.20 -14.94 -20.73
CA GLU A 448 35.10 -13.86 -21.18
C GLU A 448 34.85 -12.52 -20.47
N ALA A 449 33.62 -12.28 -20.01
CA ALA A 449 33.21 -10.99 -19.47
C ALA A 449 33.96 -10.61 -18.19
N ILE A 450 34.39 -11.60 -17.39
CA ILE A 450 35.20 -11.34 -16.20
C ILE A 450 36.52 -10.64 -16.51
N ASN A 451 37.11 -10.91 -17.69
CA ASN A 451 38.37 -10.29 -18.13
C ASN A 451 38.22 -8.81 -18.48
N CYS A 452 36.98 -8.28 -18.45
CA CYS A 452 36.71 -6.88 -18.70
C CYS A 452 36.64 -6.03 -17.42
N LEU A 453 36.68 -6.66 -16.24
CA LEU A 453 36.65 -5.99 -14.95
C LEU A 453 38.02 -5.41 -14.59
N SER A 454 38.03 -4.34 -13.80
CA SER A 454 39.26 -3.82 -13.21
C SER A 454 39.86 -4.77 -12.16
N ASP A 455 41.18 -4.65 -11.96
CA ASP A 455 41.90 -5.33 -10.89
C ASP A 455 41.34 -5.02 -9.49
N GLU A 456 40.68 -3.87 -9.32
CA GLU A 456 40.00 -3.53 -8.07
C GLU A 456 38.82 -4.47 -7.80
N TYR A 457 37.92 -4.65 -8.77
CA TYR A 457 36.74 -5.50 -8.61
C TYR A 457 37.08 -6.99 -8.59
N LEU A 458 38.13 -7.40 -9.29
CA LEU A 458 38.68 -8.76 -9.14
C LEU A 458 39.21 -9.00 -7.72
N ARG A 459 39.94 -8.04 -7.13
CA ARG A 459 40.40 -8.12 -5.73
C ARG A 459 39.28 -8.07 -4.70
N LYS A 460 38.16 -7.39 -5.02
CA LYS A 460 36.95 -7.37 -4.17
C LYS A 460 36.20 -8.71 -4.15
N GLY A 461 36.61 -9.71 -4.95
CA GLY A 461 36.11 -11.08 -4.89
C GLY A 461 35.19 -11.50 -6.04
N ILE A 462 35.03 -10.68 -7.09
CA ILE A 462 34.16 -11.00 -8.22
C ILE A 462 34.68 -12.21 -8.99
N LYS A 463 33.87 -13.27 -9.09
CA LYS A 463 34.17 -14.50 -9.84
C LYS A 463 33.32 -14.67 -11.10
N GLN A 464 32.23 -13.91 -11.22
CA GLN A 464 31.40 -13.87 -12.42
C GLN A 464 30.65 -12.55 -12.56
N VAL A 465 30.26 -12.22 -13.80
CA VAL A 465 29.47 -11.02 -14.09
C VAL A 465 27.98 -11.27 -13.85
N GLN A 466 27.48 -12.43 -14.29
CA GLN A 466 26.06 -12.77 -14.20
C GLN A 466 25.62 -13.06 -12.76
N GLY A 467 24.33 -12.90 -12.53
CA GLY A 467 23.68 -13.39 -11.30
C GLY A 467 23.58 -14.92 -11.31
N PHE A 468 23.62 -15.51 -10.12
CA PHE A 468 23.46 -16.94 -9.93
C PHE A 468 22.09 -17.45 -10.40
N VAL A 469 22.08 -18.66 -10.95
CA VAL A 469 20.86 -19.37 -11.32
C VAL A 469 20.05 -19.69 -10.07
N GLU A 470 18.72 -19.68 -10.19
CA GLU A 470 17.84 -20.09 -9.09
C GLU A 470 18.10 -21.57 -8.73
N GLY A 471 18.32 -21.87 -7.45
CA GLY A 471 18.65 -23.21 -6.96
C GLY A 471 20.14 -23.54 -6.89
N THR A 472 21.05 -22.63 -7.26
CA THR A 472 22.49 -22.83 -7.03
C THR A 472 22.79 -23.01 -5.53
N GLU A 473 23.52 -24.07 -5.18
CA GLU A 473 23.96 -24.34 -3.82
C GLU A 473 24.80 -23.16 -3.28
N LYS A 474 24.61 -22.77 -2.02
CA LYS A 474 25.34 -21.66 -1.38
C LYS A 474 25.26 -20.31 -2.11
N ARG A 475 24.27 -20.14 -3.00
CA ARG A 475 24.06 -18.91 -3.78
C ARG A 475 24.19 -17.61 -2.95
N TYR A 476 23.56 -17.58 -1.79
CA TYR A 476 23.53 -16.37 -0.96
C TYR A 476 24.87 -16.10 -0.27
N GLU A 477 25.59 -17.13 0.17
CA GLU A 477 26.97 -17.03 0.68
C GLU A 477 27.91 -16.48 -0.40
N MET A 478 27.78 -16.96 -1.64
CA MET A 478 28.58 -16.47 -2.78
C MET A 478 28.26 -15.01 -3.13
N ILE A 479 26.98 -14.60 -3.05
CA ILE A 479 26.59 -13.19 -3.24
C ILE A 479 27.20 -12.30 -2.14
N ARG A 480 27.18 -12.75 -0.88
CA ARG A 480 27.81 -12.06 0.26
C ARG A 480 29.33 -11.96 0.12
N ALA A 481 29.96 -12.97 -0.49
CA ALA A 481 31.38 -12.96 -0.81
C ALA A 481 31.73 -12.16 -2.08
N ASN A 482 30.83 -11.29 -2.56
CA ASN A 482 31.01 -10.44 -3.74
C ASN A 482 31.23 -11.20 -5.05
N GLU A 483 30.85 -12.46 -5.16
CA GLU A 483 31.25 -13.27 -6.32
C GLU A 483 30.52 -12.91 -7.62
N SER A 484 29.44 -12.12 -7.56
CA SER A 484 28.62 -11.72 -8.72
C SER A 484 28.43 -10.21 -8.83
N LEU A 485 28.90 -9.62 -9.93
CA LEU A 485 28.77 -8.18 -10.19
C LEU A 485 27.30 -7.73 -10.29
N PHE A 486 26.47 -8.43 -11.06
CA PHE A 486 25.05 -8.08 -11.19
C PHE A 486 24.26 -8.33 -9.88
N GLY A 487 24.74 -9.27 -9.06
CA GLY A 487 24.30 -9.42 -7.67
C GLY A 487 24.56 -8.14 -6.87
N LEU A 488 25.80 -7.65 -6.88
CA LEU A 488 26.17 -6.42 -6.18
C LEU A 488 25.44 -5.18 -6.70
N PHE A 489 25.17 -5.09 -8.01
CA PHE A 489 24.36 -3.99 -8.54
C PHE A 489 22.97 -3.97 -7.89
N SER A 490 22.34 -5.15 -7.71
CA SER A 490 21.03 -5.27 -7.06
C SER A 490 21.09 -4.88 -5.57
N VAL A 491 22.17 -5.25 -4.87
CA VAL A 491 22.43 -4.86 -3.48
C VAL A 491 22.65 -3.34 -3.36
N LEU A 492 23.43 -2.74 -4.27
CA LEU A 492 23.67 -1.29 -4.30
C LEU A 492 22.37 -0.51 -4.53
N GLN A 493 21.53 -0.95 -5.47
CA GLN A 493 20.22 -0.35 -5.68
C GLN A 493 19.38 -0.44 -4.39
N GLY A 494 19.37 -1.59 -3.71
CA GLY A 494 18.69 -1.78 -2.43
C GLY A 494 19.22 -0.86 -1.33
N ALA A 495 20.55 -0.72 -1.20
CA ALA A 495 21.20 0.14 -0.22
C ALA A 495 20.77 1.61 -0.37
N ILE A 496 20.85 2.15 -1.59
CA ILE A 496 20.45 3.55 -1.84
C ILE A 496 18.94 3.72 -1.69
N GLN A 497 18.13 2.72 -2.04
CA GLN A 497 16.69 2.72 -1.79
C GLN A 497 16.36 2.80 -0.30
N VAL A 498 17.06 2.06 0.57
CA VAL A 498 16.89 2.16 2.03
C VAL A 498 17.28 3.55 2.53
N LEU A 499 18.44 4.08 2.11
CA LEU A 499 18.90 5.40 2.54
C LEU A 499 17.91 6.51 2.16
N VAL A 500 17.52 6.57 0.88
CA VAL A 500 16.53 7.54 0.40
C VAL A 500 15.16 7.28 1.03
N GLY A 501 14.77 6.02 1.16
CA GLY A 501 13.49 5.62 1.71
C GLY A 501 13.30 6.00 3.18
N ALA A 502 14.35 5.81 3.98
CA ALA A 502 14.38 6.13 5.40
C ALA A 502 14.48 7.63 5.65
N ILE A 503 15.21 8.39 4.83
CA ILE A 503 15.45 9.83 5.07
C ILE A 503 14.39 10.71 4.42
N MET A 504 13.91 10.36 3.22
CA MET A 504 12.92 11.17 2.52
C MET A 504 11.49 10.81 2.92
N ALA A 505 11.27 9.66 3.55
CA ALA A 505 9.96 9.20 4.00
C ALA A 505 8.89 9.26 2.89
N ARG A 506 9.23 8.90 1.64
CA ARG A 506 8.29 8.91 0.50
C ARG A 506 7.52 7.61 0.38
N ARG A 507 6.38 7.64 -0.31
CA ARG A 507 5.69 6.41 -0.72
C ARG A 507 6.52 5.71 -1.80
N GLN A 508 6.41 4.38 -1.85
CA GLN A 508 7.15 3.58 -2.82
C GLN A 508 6.88 4.01 -4.27
N ASP A 509 5.62 4.27 -4.63
CA ASP A 509 5.24 4.73 -5.97
C ASP A 509 5.88 6.08 -6.34
N GLU A 510 6.11 6.95 -5.35
CA GLU A 510 6.72 8.27 -5.57
C GLU A 510 8.20 8.09 -5.90
N LEU A 511 8.90 7.20 -5.19
CA LEU A 511 10.31 6.86 -5.45
C LEU A 511 10.50 6.11 -6.77
N ILE A 512 9.60 5.19 -7.11
CA ILE A 512 9.62 4.46 -8.39
C ILE A 512 9.48 5.40 -9.60
N LYS A 513 8.77 6.53 -9.42
CA LYS A 513 8.48 7.50 -10.49
C LYS A 513 9.50 8.63 -10.62
N LEU A 514 10.56 8.63 -9.80
CA LEU A 514 11.67 9.58 -9.94
C LEU A 514 12.26 9.50 -11.35
N LYS A 515 12.61 10.65 -11.91
CA LYS A 515 13.15 10.78 -13.27
C LYS A 515 14.53 10.10 -13.36
N PRO A 516 15.02 9.73 -14.56
CA PRO A 516 16.38 9.21 -14.71
C PRO A 516 17.46 10.16 -14.18
N HIS A 517 17.25 11.47 -14.33
CA HIS A 517 18.15 12.54 -13.89
C HIS A 517 17.37 13.83 -13.61
N GLY A 518 17.99 14.80 -12.94
CA GLY A 518 17.40 16.10 -12.62
C GLY A 518 16.36 16.02 -11.50
N ASN A 519 16.58 15.14 -10.51
CA ASN A 519 15.76 15.05 -9.32
C ASN A 519 16.30 15.92 -8.17
N LEU A 520 17.49 16.51 -8.30
CA LEU A 520 18.08 17.38 -7.28
C LEU A 520 17.86 18.87 -7.60
N SER A 521 17.51 19.63 -6.56
CA SER A 521 17.36 21.09 -6.58
C SER A 521 18.34 21.71 -5.56
N PRO A 522 19.29 22.56 -5.96
CA PRO A 522 19.62 22.90 -7.34
C PRO A 522 20.22 21.71 -8.09
N ASN A 523 20.07 21.69 -9.41
CA ASN A 523 20.67 20.65 -10.27
C ASN A 523 22.17 20.93 -10.51
N LEU A 524 22.95 20.84 -9.43
CA LEU A 524 24.39 21.14 -9.39
C LEU A 524 25.14 19.91 -8.86
N THR A 525 26.32 19.62 -9.39
CA THR A 525 27.13 18.51 -8.87
C THR A 525 27.55 18.72 -7.41
N PRO A 526 27.23 17.77 -6.50
CA PRO A 526 27.57 17.87 -5.07
C PRO A 526 29.06 17.60 -4.77
N PHE A 527 29.86 17.30 -5.80
CA PHE A 527 31.30 17.07 -5.70
C PHE A 527 32.15 18.30 -6.03
N SER A 528 31.52 19.38 -6.53
CA SER A 528 32.22 20.66 -6.72
C SER A 528 32.37 21.41 -5.40
N LYS A 529 33.33 22.34 -5.31
CA LYS A 529 33.48 23.23 -4.14
C LYS A 529 32.16 23.94 -3.79
N LYS A 530 31.53 24.55 -4.80
CA LYS A 530 30.21 25.20 -4.67
C LYS A 530 29.13 24.22 -4.24
N GLY A 531 29.11 23.02 -4.82
CA GLY A 531 28.14 21.97 -4.48
C GLY A 531 28.28 21.46 -3.05
N ALA A 532 29.50 21.35 -2.52
CA ALA A 532 29.73 20.87 -1.16
C ALA A 532 29.16 21.81 -0.08
N GLU A 533 29.00 23.09 -0.39
CA GLU A 533 28.41 24.11 0.50
C GLU A 533 26.91 24.35 0.22
N THR A 534 26.37 23.67 -0.80
CA THR A 534 24.98 23.87 -1.25
C THR A 534 24.00 22.99 -0.47
N LYS A 535 22.85 23.55 -0.11
CA LYS A 535 21.71 22.79 0.41
C LYS A 535 20.94 22.18 -0.75
N TYR A 536 20.74 20.86 -0.73
CA TYR A 536 20.02 20.13 -1.76
C TYR A 536 18.62 19.73 -1.30
N SER A 537 17.72 19.67 -2.25
CA SER A 537 16.37 19.12 -2.14
C SER A 537 16.12 18.07 -3.22
N LEU A 538 15.28 17.07 -2.91
CA LEU A 538 14.78 16.08 -3.85
C LEU A 538 13.43 16.53 -4.41
N ILE A 539 13.32 16.56 -5.73
CA ILE A 539 12.10 16.87 -6.49
C ILE A 539 11.33 15.57 -6.78
N PHE A 540 10.04 15.54 -6.45
CA PHE A 540 9.18 14.39 -6.72
C PHE A 540 7.73 14.79 -6.92
N LYS A 541 6.94 13.87 -7.49
CA LYS A 541 5.49 14.04 -7.67
C LYS A 541 4.75 13.38 -6.52
N VAL A 542 4.06 14.17 -5.70
CA VAL A 542 3.29 13.67 -4.55
C VAL A 542 2.07 12.90 -5.04
N LYS A 543 1.81 11.71 -4.49
CA LYS A 543 0.56 11.00 -4.77
C LYS A 543 -0.56 11.49 -3.86
N LYS A 544 -1.80 11.43 -4.38
CA LYS A 544 -3.06 11.80 -3.71
C LYS A 544 -3.28 13.31 -3.52
N THR A 545 -2.43 14.14 -4.11
CA THR A 545 -2.56 15.60 -4.09
C THR A 545 -2.35 16.15 -5.51
N GLY A 546 -3.19 17.11 -5.90
CA GLY A 546 -3.23 17.71 -7.24
C GLY A 546 -4.64 17.74 -7.83
N SER A 547 -4.83 18.49 -8.93
CA SER A 547 -6.12 18.68 -9.59
C SER A 547 -6.23 17.84 -10.88
N LYS A 548 -7.45 17.42 -11.23
CA LYS A 548 -7.78 16.69 -12.48
C LYS A 548 -6.90 15.46 -12.77
N GLY A 549 -6.47 14.74 -11.71
CA GLY A 549 -5.65 13.53 -11.84
C GLY A 549 -4.15 13.77 -12.10
N VAL A 550 -3.68 15.02 -12.09
CA VAL A 550 -2.26 15.37 -12.21
C VAL A 550 -1.66 15.62 -10.82
N ASN A 551 -0.70 14.79 -10.45
CA ASN A 551 0.02 14.92 -9.17
C ASN A 551 0.87 16.21 -9.11
N ALA A 552 0.78 16.92 -7.98
CA ALA A 552 1.64 18.08 -7.70
C ALA A 552 3.13 17.70 -7.63
N THR A 553 4.00 18.57 -8.15
CA THR A 553 5.46 18.43 -8.04
C THR A 553 5.95 19.29 -6.90
N ILE A 554 6.64 18.71 -5.93
CA ILE A 554 7.20 19.41 -4.77
C ILE A 554 8.68 19.05 -4.61
N GLU A 555 9.37 19.83 -3.76
CA GLU A 555 10.75 19.55 -3.35
C GLU A 555 10.87 19.46 -1.82
N ARG A 556 11.76 18.59 -1.33
CA ARG A 556 12.04 18.42 0.11
C ARG A 556 13.54 18.31 0.36
N PRO A 557 14.07 18.85 1.46
CA PRO A 557 15.50 18.84 1.75
C PRO A 557 16.03 17.40 1.83
N ILE A 558 17.26 17.21 1.35
CA ILE A 558 17.97 15.93 1.41
C ILE A 558 19.41 16.15 1.89
N PRO A 559 19.95 15.30 2.79
CA PRO A 559 21.34 15.41 3.21
C PRO A 559 22.31 15.31 2.03
N LEU A 560 23.36 16.13 2.06
CA LEU A 560 24.39 16.19 1.01
C LEU A 560 25.02 14.81 0.73
N SER A 561 25.23 14.00 1.76
CA SER A 561 25.79 12.66 1.62
C SER A 561 24.92 11.74 0.76
N ILE A 562 23.59 11.86 0.85
CA ILE A 562 22.66 11.09 0.03
C ILE A 562 22.48 11.73 -1.35
N ALA A 563 22.50 13.06 -1.43
CA ALA A 563 22.49 13.77 -2.71
C ALA A 563 23.66 13.34 -3.60
N LYS A 564 24.84 13.05 -3.04
CA LYS A 564 25.99 12.50 -3.76
C LYS A 564 25.68 11.15 -4.43
N PHE A 565 25.05 10.22 -3.72
CA PHE A 565 24.65 8.92 -4.29
C PHE A 565 23.59 9.08 -5.38
N ILE A 566 22.60 9.95 -5.16
CA ILE A 566 21.59 10.26 -6.18
C ILE A 566 22.28 10.81 -7.43
N TRP A 567 23.17 11.79 -7.28
CA TRP A 567 23.90 12.37 -8.41
C TRP A 567 24.67 11.30 -9.20
N GLN A 568 25.39 10.39 -8.53
CA GLN A 568 26.10 9.30 -9.20
C GLN A 568 25.15 8.37 -9.98
N LEU A 569 23.97 8.04 -9.43
CA LEU A 569 22.94 7.29 -10.15
C LEU A 569 22.41 8.07 -11.37
N GLU A 570 22.21 9.38 -11.25
CA GLU A 570 21.77 10.21 -12.38
C GLU A 570 22.80 10.22 -13.50
N GLN A 571 24.10 10.36 -13.17
CA GLN A 571 25.17 10.28 -14.16
C GLN A 571 25.27 8.90 -14.82
N PHE A 572 25.08 7.82 -14.04
CA PHE A 572 24.99 6.47 -14.58
C PHE A 572 23.83 6.33 -15.57
N ASN A 573 22.65 6.88 -15.24
CA ASN A 573 21.47 6.82 -16.09
C ASN A 573 21.63 7.63 -17.39
N ILE A 574 22.28 8.81 -17.32
CA ILE A 574 22.62 9.61 -18.52
C ILE A 574 23.51 8.80 -19.45
N LYS A 575 24.64 8.30 -18.95
CA LYS A 575 25.58 7.47 -19.73
C LYS A 575 24.92 6.20 -20.28
N ALA A 576 24.07 5.54 -19.50
CA ALA A 576 23.33 4.35 -19.94
C ALA A 576 22.40 4.64 -21.12
N ASN A 577 21.75 5.82 -21.13
CA ASN A 577 20.89 6.24 -22.24
C ASN A 577 21.73 6.61 -23.48
N GLU A 578 22.83 7.34 -23.32
CA GLU A 578 23.76 7.67 -24.42
C GLU A 578 24.29 6.40 -25.10
N LEU A 579 24.64 5.39 -24.30
CA LEU A 579 25.09 4.08 -24.77
C LEU A 579 23.94 3.16 -25.21
N ASN A 580 22.69 3.64 -25.21
CA ASN A 580 21.46 2.90 -25.53
C ASN A 580 21.38 1.52 -24.87
N LEU A 581 21.69 1.46 -23.56
CA LEU A 581 21.65 0.25 -22.73
C LEU A 581 20.27 0.04 -22.06
N ALA A 582 19.36 1.00 -22.25
CA ALA A 582 18.03 1.00 -21.67
C ALA A 582 17.00 0.29 -22.57
N LYS A 583 16.15 -0.51 -21.93
CA LYS A 583 14.91 -1.03 -22.50
C LYS A 583 13.75 -0.12 -22.06
N GLY A 584 13.40 0.82 -22.93
CA GLY A 584 12.40 1.84 -22.65
C GLY A 584 12.92 2.96 -21.76
N LYS A 585 12.01 3.69 -21.11
CA LYS A 585 12.35 4.84 -20.26
C LYS A 585 12.95 4.37 -18.93
N LEU A 586 14.09 4.91 -18.53
CA LEU A 586 14.67 4.67 -17.19
C LEU A 586 13.95 5.48 -16.10
N SER A 587 14.25 5.15 -14.85
CA SER A 587 13.93 5.93 -13.64
C SER A 587 15.22 6.19 -12.86
N LEU A 588 15.19 6.91 -11.73
CA LEU A 588 16.39 7.08 -10.90
C LEU A 588 16.99 5.73 -10.49
N PHE A 589 16.13 4.86 -9.93
CA PHE A 589 16.44 3.47 -9.65
C PHE A 589 16.06 2.60 -10.85
N ASN A 590 16.91 1.65 -11.24
CA ASN A 590 16.67 0.81 -12.42
C ASN A 590 16.86 -0.66 -12.10
N ASN A 591 16.09 -1.51 -12.79
CA ASN A 591 16.25 -2.95 -12.72
C ASN A 591 17.16 -3.44 -13.85
N LEU A 592 18.18 -4.22 -13.49
CA LEU A 592 19.08 -4.86 -14.44
C LEU A 592 18.61 -6.29 -14.76
N SER A 593 18.36 -6.57 -16.04
CA SER A 593 18.06 -7.94 -16.48
C SER A 593 19.35 -8.72 -16.72
N THR A 594 19.67 -9.69 -15.84
CA THR A 594 20.83 -10.58 -15.99
C THR A 594 20.86 -11.31 -17.34
N LYS A 595 19.69 -11.78 -17.81
CA LYS A 595 19.59 -12.55 -19.07
C LYS A 595 19.76 -11.67 -20.30
N ASN A 596 19.18 -10.47 -20.29
CA ASN A 596 19.15 -9.61 -21.47
C ASN A 596 20.30 -8.58 -21.50
N CYS A 597 21.00 -8.38 -20.39
CA CYS A 597 22.00 -7.33 -20.19
C CYS A 597 21.45 -5.94 -20.56
N GLN A 598 20.26 -5.63 -20.06
CA GLN A 598 19.58 -4.36 -20.30
C GLN A 598 19.04 -3.79 -19.00
N LEU A 599 19.12 -2.47 -18.89
CA LEU A 599 18.49 -1.70 -17.83
C LEU A 599 17.03 -1.42 -18.19
N SER A 600 16.17 -1.35 -17.19
CA SER A 600 14.75 -1.07 -17.38
C SER A 600 14.20 -0.31 -16.20
N GLN A 601 13.10 0.41 -16.41
CA GLN A 601 12.40 1.10 -15.32
C GLN A 601 12.10 0.13 -14.18
N ILE A 602 12.34 0.56 -12.95
CA ILE A 602 11.99 -0.23 -11.79
C ILE A 602 10.47 -0.29 -11.62
N LYS A 603 9.97 -1.44 -11.18
CA LYS A 603 8.56 -1.69 -10.81
C LYS A 603 8.47 -2.12 -9.35
N HIS A 604 7.26 -2.17 -8.79
CA HIS A 604 7.02 -2.63 -7.42
C HIS A 604 7.73 -3.95 -7.07
N PRO A 605 7.62 -5.03 -7.88
CA PRO A 605 8.27 -6.29 -7.55
C PRO A 605 9.80 -6.20 -7.55
N SER A 606 10.40 -5.52 -8.53
CA SER A 606 11.86 -5.36 -8.61
C SER A 606 12.41 -4.43 -7.54
N TYR A 607 11.65 -3.39 -7.14
CA TYR A 607 12.01 -2.53 -6.01
C TYR A 607 12.11 -3.34 -4.73
N ASN A 608 11.10 -4.16 -4.44
CA ASN A 608 11.12 -5.03 -3.26
C ASN A 608 12.18 -6.15 -3.38
N ALA A 609 12.48 -6.61 -4.60
CA ALA A 609 13.55 -7.59 -4.83
C ALA A 609 14.94 -7.02 -4.51
N HIS A 610 15.21 -5.75 -4.82
CA HIS A 610 16.46 -5.09 -4.43
C HIS A 610 16.57 -4.93 -2.91
N LEU A 611 15.48 -4.53 -2.24
CA LEU A 611 15.43 -4.51 -0.77
C LEU A 611 15.70 -5.90 -0.17
N ASN A 612 15.14 -6.96 -0.78
CA ASN A 612 15.40 -8.34 -0.34
C ASN A 612 16.87 -8.74 -0.56
N ALA A 613 17.43 -8.44 -1.73
CA ALA A 613 18.83 -8.74 -2.05
C ALA A 613 19.78 -8.06 -1.06
N LEU A 614 19.50 -6.81 -0.69
CA LEU A 614 20.24 -6.11 0.37
C LEU A 614 20.12 -6.83 1.71
N CYS A 615 18.92 -7.19 2.15
CA CYS A 615 18.69 -7.85 3.44
C CYS A 615 19.39 -9.22 3.51
N ASP A 616 19.39 -9.98 2.41
CA ASP A 616 20.12 -11.25 2.29
C ASP A 616 21.64 -11.03 2.31
N TYR A 617 22.12 -9.91 1.75
CA TYR A 617 23.54 -9.56 1.71
C TYR A 617 24.07 -9.13 3.09
N VAL A 618 23.36 -8.24 3.80
CA VAL A 618 23.80 -7.74 5.13
C VAL A 618 23.34 -8.62 6.29
N GLU A 619 22.64 -9.72 5.97
CA GLU A 619 22.13 -10.71 6.92
C GLU A 619 21.24 -10.11 8.03
N THR A 620 20.18 -9.39 7.65
CA THR A 620 19.24 -8.81 8.63
C THR A 620 18.65 -9.86 9.57
N ASP A 621 18.32 -9.47 10.82
CA ASP A 621 17.91 -10.39 11.89
C ASP A 621 16.90 -11.47 11.45
N LEU A 622 17.17 -12.71 11.85
CA LEU A 622 16.27 -13.85 11.72
C LEU A 622 15.34 -13.94 12.92
N VAL A 623 14.13 -14.44 12.68
CA VAL A 623 13.12 -14.74 13.69
C VAL A 623 12.79 -16.23 13.57
N GLN A 624 12.91 -16.94 14.68
CA GLN A 624 12.50 -18.34 14.77
C GLN A 624 11.01 -18.40 15.09
N TYR A 625 10.27 -19.19 14.33
CA TYR A 625 8.85 -19.48 14.55
C TYR A 625 8.71 -20.78 15.36
N ASP A 626 7.54 -21.01 15.94
CA ASP A 626 7.26 -22.15 16.85
C ASP A 626 7.51 -23.52 16.21
N ASN A 627 7.42 -23.60 14.88
CA ASN A 627 7.72 -24.81 14.09
C ASN A 627 9.23 -25.03 13.86
N GLY A 628 10.10 -24.19 14.42
CA GLY A 628 11.54 -24.20 14.22
C GLY A 628 12.02 -23.54 12.91
N GLU A 629 11.13 -22.99 12.08
CA GLU A 629 11.49 -22.29 10.84
C GLU A 629 12.09 -20.91 11.16
N TYR A 630 13.23 -20.60 10.52
CA TYR A 630 13.78 -19.25 10.53
C TYR A 630 13.22 -18.41 9.38
N ARG A 631 12.74 -17.21 9.70
CA ARG A 631 12.29 -16.20 8.74
C ARG A 631 13.13 -14.92 8.88
N ARG A 632 13.42 -14.23 7.77
CA ARG A 632 14.24 -13.01 7.76
C ARG A 632 13.39 -11.75 7.73
N ASN A 633 13.81 -10.72 8.47
CA ASN A 633 13.19 -9.40 8.44
C ASN A 633 13.57 -8.65 7.14
N TYR A 634 12.72 -8.78 6.12
CA TYR A 634 12.85 -8.02 4.88
C TYR A 634 12.11 -6.68 4.97
N VAL A 635 12.87 -5.59 4.95
CA VAL A 635 12.34 -4.23 5.06
C VAL A 635 11.45 -3.86 3.87
N ARG A 636 10.42 -3.06 4.14
CA ARG A 636 9.54 -2.46 3.14
C ARG A 636 9.55 -0.94 3.22
N GLN A 637 9.35 -0.28 2.08
CA GLN A 637 9.38 1.19 1.98
C GLN A 637 8.37 1.87 2.92
N HIS A 638 7.20 1.26 3.13
CA HIS A 638 6.21 1.80 4.06
C HIS A 638 6.72 1.78 5.52
N GLN A 639 7.46 0.74 5.93
CA GLN A 639 8.07 0.68 7.27
C GLN A 639 9.17 1.75 7.43
N LEU A 640 9.96 2.01 6.38
CA LEU A 640 10.96 3.10 6.39
C LEU A 640 10.32 4.49 6.52
N ARG A 641 9.21 4.72 5.80
CA ARG A 641 8.44 5.97 5.93
C ARG A 641 7.86 6.13 7.33
N ARG A 642 7.36 5.04 7.94
CA ARG A 642 6.87 5.04 9.34
C ARG A 642 8.00 5.32 10.32
N PHE A 643 9.12 4.63 10.18
CA PHE A 643 10.31 4.84 11.01
C PHE A 643 10.74 6.31 11.02
N PHE A 644 10.78 6.98 9.86
CA PHE A 644 11.10 8.41 9.81
C PHE A 644 10.12 9.26 10.61
N ALA A 645 8.81 9.02 10.45
CA ALA A 645 7.79 9.78 11.16
C ALA A 645 7.92 9.59 12.68
N MET A 646 8.14 8.36 13.13
CA MET A 646 8.35 8.05 14.55
C MET A 646 9.64 8.67 15.08
N ALA A 647 10.76 8.53 14.38
CA ALA A 647 12.04 9.11 14.80
C ALA A 647 11.97 10.64 14.86
N PHE A 648 11.27 11.27 13.91
CA PHE A 648 11.04 12.72 13.92
C PHE A 648 10.14 13.12 15.10
N PHE A 649 9.02 12.42 15.30
CA PHE A 649 8.09 12.67 16.39
C PHE A 649 8.76 12.52 17.77
N TRP A 650 9.54 11.46 18.00
CA TRP A 650 10.30 11.31 19.25
C TRP A 650 11.36 12.40 19.45
N SER A 651 11.87 13.02 18.38
CA SER A 651 12.89 14.07 18.49
C SER A 651 12.33 15.47 18.71
N LYS A 652 11.09 15.73 18.30
CA LYS A 652 10.48 17.08 18.28
C LYS A 652 9.08 17.16 18.90
N GLY A 653 8.51 16.05 19.35
CA GLY A 653 7.17 15.98 19.93
C GLY A 653 6.10 16.59 19.02
N TYR A 654 5.13 17.25 19.64
CA TYR A 654 4.04 17.94 18.95
C TYR A 654 4.48 19.24 18.26
N ASP A 655 5.52 19.91 18.77
CA ASP A 655 6.07 21.16 18.21
C ASP A 655 6.58 20.99 16.76
N GLY A 656 6.90 19.77 16.35
CA GLY A 656 7.35 19.44 14.99
C GLY A 656 6.26 18.96 14.02
N MET A 657 4.99 18.90 14.43
CA MET A 657 3.94 18.22 13.65
C MET A 657 3.70 18.85 12.28
N ASP A 658 3.70 20.17 12.16
CA ASP A 658 3.51 20.82 10.86
C ASP A 658 4.72 20.61 9.93
N ALA A 659 5.94 20.65 10.47
CA ALA A 659 7.14 20.32 9.72
C ALA A 659 7.13 18.86 9.24
N LEU A 660 6.61 17.93 10.06
CA LEU A 660 6.45 16.53 9.68
C LEU A 660 5.36 16.35 8.62
N ARG A 661 4.21 17.05 8.75
CA ARG A 661 3.13 17.07 7.73
C ARG A 661 3.67 17.56 6.40
N TRP A 662 4.36 18.69 6.42
CA TRP A 662 5.02 19.28 5.27
C TRP A 662 6.00 18.29 4.67
N MET A 663 6.91 17.73 5.48
CA MET A 663 7.89 16.75 5.02
C MET A 663 7.17 15.58 4.34
N LEU A 664 6.21 14.91 5.01
CA LEU A 664 5.45 13.76 4.50
C LEU A 664 4.54 14.04 3.30
N GLY A 665 4.25 15.30 3.01
CA GLY A 665 3.35 15.71 1.92
C GLY A 665 1.91 15.28 2.17
N HIS A 666 1.45 15.36 3.43
CA HIS A 666 0.05 15.14 3.78
C HIS A 666 -0.76 16.42 3.56
N SER A 667 -1.99 16.29 3.08
CA SER A 667 -2.93 17.40 2.85
C SER A 667 -3.31 18.08 4.17
N ASP A 668 -3.63 17.28 5.17
CA ASP A 668 -4.21 17.71 6.45
C ASP A 668 -3.46 17.09 7.65
N MET A 669 -3.67 17.70 8.83
CA MET A 669 -3.06 17.26 10.09
C MET A 669 -3.75 16.04 10.70
N GLU A 670 -5.04 15.85 10.43
CA GLU A 670 -5.80 14.70 10.92
C GLU A 670 -5.26 13.38 10.36
N HIS A 671 -4.97 13.33 9.06
CA HIS A 671 -4.33 12.18 8.41
C HIS A 671 -2.90 11.96 8.90
N LEU A 672 -2.17 13.00 9.35
CA LEU A 672 -0.89 12.83 10.02
C LEU A 672 -1.06 12.25 11.43
N TYR A 673 -1.99 12.78 12.22
CA TYR A 673 -2.22 12.33 13.60
C TYR A 673 -2.68 10.88 13.65
N HIS A 674 -3.63 10.48 12.80
CA HIS A 674 -4.01 9.07 12.66
C HIS A 674 -2.83 8.20 12.22
N TYR A 675 -2.01 8.70 11.29
CA TYR A 675 -0.83 7.96 10.83
C TYR A 675 0.21 7.72 11.93
N ILE A 676 0.41 8.68 12.85
CA ILE A 676 1.34 8.55 13.99
C ILE A 676 0.71 7.72 15.12
N SER A 677 -0.53 8.02 15.51
CA SER A 677 -1.24 7.32 16.60
C SER A 677 -1.53 5.85 16.30
N GLU A 678 -1.71 5.48 15.03
CA GLU A 678 -1.79 4.07 14.60
C GLU A 678 -0.44 3.33 14.73
N SER A 679 0.67 4.05 14.86
CA SER A 679 2.03 3.52 14.72
C SER A 679 2.85 3.40 16.00
N GLU A 680 2.46 4.11 17.05
CA GLU A 680 3.15 4.13 18.35
C GLU A 680 2.73 2.95 19.24
N THR A 681 3.66 2.47 20.06
CA THR A 681 3.31 1.71 21.26
C THR A 681 2.64 2.66 22.24
N GLY A 682 1.57 2.23 22.91
CA GLY A 682 0.83 3.10 23.85
C GLY A 682 1.74 3.84 24.83
N ALA A 683 2.82 3.19 25.29
CA ALA A 683 3.82 3.77 26.18
C ALA A 683 4.59 4.98 25.60
N ALA A 684 5.00 4.97 24.33
CA ALA A 684 5.76 6.08 23.73
C ALA A 684 4.85 7.26 23.37
N LEU A 685 3.63 6.99 22.92
CA LEU A 685 2.60 8.01 22.75
C LEU A 685 2.24 8.64 24.10
N ASN A 686 2.12 7.81 25.15
CA ASN A 686 1.84 8.28 26.50
C ASN A 686 3.01 9.09 27.08
N GLY A 687 4.27 8.72 26.82
CA GLY A 687 5.43 9.55 27.20
C GLY A 687 5.43 10.91 26.50
N ALA A 688 5.14 10.96 25.19
CA ALA A 688 5.04 12.23 24.47
C ALA A 688 3.85 13.09 24.96
N LYS A 689 2.69 12.47 25.24
CA LYS A 689 1.54 13.14 25.86
C LYS A 689 1.89 13.63 27.27
N ALA A 690 2.61 12.82 28.04
CA ALA A 690 3.02 13.16 29.39
C ALA A 690 3.96 14.36 29.41
N SER A 691 4.98 14.38 28.55
CA SER A 691 5.88 15.52 28.39
C SER A 691 5.14 16.82 28.07
N VAL A 692 4.11 16.77 27.20
CA VAL A 692 3.28 17.95 26.88
C VAL A 692 2.44 18.40 28.08
N ILE A 693 1.82 17.46 28.79
CA ILE A 693 1.01 17.75 29.99
C ILE A 693 1.90 18.30 31.11
N VAL A 694 3.07 17.69 31.36
CA VAL A 694 4.07 18.15 32.33
C VAL A 694 4.45 19.59 32.04
N ARG A 695 4.69 19.95 30.77
CA ARG A 695 5.00 21.33 30.39
C ARG A 695 3.86 22.30 30.71
N GLY A 696 2.60 21.92 30.49
CA GLY A 696 1.43 22.73 30.88
C GLY A 696 1.20 22.80 32.40
N VAL A 697 1.57 21.77 33.16
CA VAL A 697 1.50 21.75 34.63
C VAL A 697 2.63 22.57 35.25
N VAL A 698 3.84 22.48 34.71
CA VAL A 698 5.05 23.08 35.29
C VAL A 698 5.18 24.56 34.92
N ASP A 699 4.93 24.92 33.66
CA ASP A 699 5.10 26.28 33.16
C ASP A 699 3.74 26.97 33.02
N SER A 700 3.37 27.74 34.05
CA SER A 700 2.13 28.52 34.11
C SER A 700 2.03 29.63 33.07
N THR A 701 3.15 29.98 32.41
CA THR A 701 3.20 30.99 31.34
C THR A 701 3.01 30.40 29.95
N SER A 702 3.08 29.06 29.81
CA SER A 702 2.91 28.39 28.53
C SER A 702 1.47 28.48 28.01
N GLU A 703 1.29 28.55 26.69
CA GLU A 703 -0.05 28.45 26.06
C GLU A 703 -0.75 27.10 26.40
N LEU A 704 0.03 26.09 26.82
CA LEU A 704 -0.45 24.77 27.27
C LEU A 704 -1.02 24.79 28.70
N ALA A 705 -0.66 25.77 29.52
CA ALA A 705 -1.27 26.00 30.84
C ALA A 705 -2.68 26.60 30.77
N LYS A 706 -3.12 27.01 29.57
CA LYS A 706 -4.48 27.51 29.31
C LYS A 706 -5.43 26.40 28.85
N LEU A 707 -4.98 25.14 28.78
CA LEU A 707 -5.83 24.01 28.43
C LEU A 707 -6.85 23.75 29.55
N ASP A 708 -8.14 23.68 29.22
CA ASP A 708 -9.19 23.28 30.15
C ASP A 708 -8.86 21.91 30.76
N GLY A 709 -8.89 21.80 32.09
CA GLY A 709 -8.55 20.57 32.82
C GLY A 709 -7.11 20.48 33.33
N ILE A 710 -6.19 21.35 32.91
CA ILE A 710 -4.78 21.26 33.34
C ILE A 710 -4.61 21.57 34.84
N GLU A 711 -5.49 22.41 35.39
CA GLU A 711 -5.48 22.77 36.81
C GLU A 711 -6.05 21.65 37.69
N GLU A 712 -7.06 20.94 37.20
CA GLU A 712 -7.53 19.69 37.82
C GLU A 712 -6.43 18.62 37.81
N VAL A 713 -5.70 18.48 36.70
CA VAL A 713 -4.54 17.58 36.63
C VAL A 713 -3.43 18.01 37.58
N ARG A 714 -3.15 19.32 37.69
CA ARG A 714 -2.20 19.87 38.67
C ARG A 714 -2.59 19.47 40.10
N LYS A 715 -3.87 19.60 40.47
CA LYS A 715 -4.39 19.19 41.78
C LYS A 715 -4.29 17.68 42.03
N ILE A 716 -4.60 16.86 41.03
CA ILE A 716 -4.48 15.40 41.12
C ILE A 716 -3.02 14.99 41.34
N ILE A 717 -2.09 15.60 40.60
CA ILE A 717 -0.65 15.33 40.76
C ILE A 717 -0.16 15.82 42.13
N ALA A 718 -0.63 16.99 42.61
CA ALA A 718 -0.22 17.56 43.89
C ALA A 718 -0.64 16.64 45.04
N GLU A 719 -1.91 16.20 45.03
CA GLU A 719 -2.42 15.22 45.99
C GLU A 719 -1.59 13.92 46.00
N ARG A 720 -1.18 13.41 44.83
CA ARG A 720 -0.39 12.17 44.74
C ARG A 720 1.07 12.31 45.18
N LEU A 721 1.71 13.43 44.88
CA LEU A 721 3.13 13.66 45.19
C LEU A 721 3.34 14.18 46.62
N THR A 722 2.42 15.00 47.14
CA THR A 722 2.58 15.69 48.43
C THR A 722 1.52 15.34 49.48
N GLY A 723 0.44 14.66 49.09
CA GLY A 723 -0.70 14.36 49.97
C GLY A 723 -1.63 15.55 50.22
N ASP A 724 -1.46 16.64 49.46
CA ASP A 724 -2.29 17.85 49.58
C ASP A 724 -2.46 18.55 48.21
N SER A 725 -3.67 18.43 47.65
CA SER A 725 -4.11 19.04 46.40
C SER A 725 -4.01 20.57 46.33
N SER A 726 -3.83 21.26 47.46
CA SER A 726 -3.62 22.71 47.52
C SER A 726 -2.15 23.13 47.42
N THR A 727 -1.22 22.17 47.41
CA THR A 727 0.22 22.43 47.27
C THR A 727 0.53 22.92 45.85
N PRO A 728 1.11 24.12 45.66
CA PRO A 728 1.51 24.58 44.35
C PRO A 728 2.63 23.68 43.79
N ILE A 729 2.38 23.04 42.65
CA ILE A 729 3.44 22.43 41.85
C ILE A 729 4.05 23.55 41.02
N THR A 730 5.03 24.23 41.59
CA THR A 730 5.90 25.16 40.87
C THR A 730 7.29 24.56 40.80
N ILE A 731 7.77 24.32 39.58
CA ILE A 731 9.20 24.22 39.33
C ILE A 731 9.56 25.61 38.84
N GLU A 732 10.43 26.30 39.59
CA GLU A 732 10.96 27.60 39.16
C GLU A 732 11.43 27.46 37.72
N SER A 733 10.75 28.15 36.81
CA SER A 733 11.19 28.21 35.43
C SER A 733 12.55 28.90 35.40
N VAL A 734 13.41 28.57 34.43
CA VAL A 734 14.74 29.20 34.28
C VAL A 734 14.64 30.74 34.23
N SER A 735 13.48 31.27 33.83
CA SER A 735 13.14 32.70 33.86
C SER A 735 12.92 33.29 35.25
N GLU A 736 12.35 32.54 36.21
CA GLU A 736 12.07 33.04 37.57
C GLU A 736 13.31 32.97 38.48
N ALA A 737 14.19 31.99 38.30
CA ALA A 737 15.46 31.91 39.02
C ALA A 737 16.49 32.99 38.60
N ALA A 738 16.28 33.62 37.44
CA ALA A 738 17.15 34.67 36.91
C ALA A 738 16.88 36.06 37.51
N GLU A 739 15.71 36.31 38.11
CA GLU A 739 15.40 37.61 38.74
C GLU A 739 16.07 37.78 40.13
N ASP A 740 16.54 36.69 40.74
CA ASP A 740 17.22 36.72 42.05
C ASP A 740 18.76 36.92 41.95
N TYR A 741 19.35 36.83 40.75
CA TYR A 741 20.80 37.04 40.54
C TYR A 741 21.08 37.77 39.22
N ASP A 742 21.33 39.07 39.33
CA ASP A 742 21.81 39.97 38.28
C ASP A 742 23.28 39.64 37.93
N ASP A 743 23.55 38.67 37.06
CA ASP A 743 24.86 38.49 36.41
C ASP A 743 24.78 37.78 35.02
N ASP A 744 25.51 38.32 34.05
CA ASP A 744 25.48 38.08 32.59
C ASP A 744 26.08 36.71 32.15
N SER A 745 25.65 35.59 32.74
CA SER A 745 26.09 34.24 32.32
C SER A 745 24.96 33.21 32.19
N TYR A 746 24.24 33.25 31.07
CA TYR A 746 23.22 32.25 30.71
C TYR A 746 23.86 30.84 30.53
N LEU A 747 23.57 29.91 31.45
CA LEU A 747 23.82 28.48 31.29
C LEU A 747 22.52 27.77 30.87
N THR A 748 22.47 27.30 29.62
CA THR A 748 21.33 26.61 28.98
C THR A 748 21.16 25.14 29.38
N ILE A 749 21.66 24.76 30.56
CA ILE A 749 21.69 23.36 31.02
C ILE A 749 20.95 23.26 32.36
N PRO A 750 19.81 22.53 32.43
CA PRO A 750 19.03 22.39 33.66
C PRO A 750 19.82 21.63 34.74
N HIS A 751 19.61 22.01 36.01
CA HIS A 751 20.23 21.35 37.17
C HIS A 751 19.61 19.95 37.39
N ILE A 752 20.41 18.98 37.88
CA ILE A 752 19.97 17.57 37.98
C ILE A 752 18.73 17.37 38.88
N SER A 753 18.54 18.23 39.89
CA SER A 753 17.35 18.22 40.76
C SER A 753 16.07 18.68 40.06
N GLN A 754 16.18 19.50 39.01
CA GLN A 754 15.05 19.96 38.20
C GLN A 754 14.57 18.85 37.27
N ILE A 755 15.53 18.19 36.58
CA ILE A 755 15.27 17.02 35.73
C ILE A 755 14.59 15.91 36.54
N GLN A 756 15.03 15.70 37.78
CA GLN A 756 14.48 14.64 38.63
C GLN A 756 13.04 14.93 39.08
N LYS A 757 12.70 16.19 39.39
CA LYS A 757 11.33 16.60 39.70
C LYS A 757 10.40 16.56 38.49
N GLU A 758 10.87 16.98 37.31
CA GLU A 758 10.12 16.86 36.06
C GLU A 758 9.84 15.38 35.74
N GLN A 759 10.80 14.51 36.00
CA GLN A 759 10.67 13.06 35.81
C GLN A 759 9.67 12.42 36.79
N ASP A 760 9.59 12.90 38.04
CA ASP A 760 8.59 12.44 39.01
C ASP A 760 7.16 12.84 38.58
N ILE A 761 6.99 14.08 38.10
CA ILE A 761 5.70 14.55 37.55
C ILE A 761 5.35 13.78 36.26
N GLU A 762 6.31 13.57 35.37
CA GLU A 762 6.12 12.80 34.13
C GLU A 762 5.66 11.38 34.42
N THR A 763 6.23 10.74 35.45
CA THR A 763 5.86 9.39 35.89
C THR A 763 4.40 9.32 36.34
N GLU A 764 3.93 10.27 37.14
CA GLU A 764 2.53 10.33 37.58
C GLU A 764 1.56 10.62 36.42
N VAL A 765 1.95 11.48 35.48
CA VAL A 765 1.15 11.75 34.29
C VAL A 765 1.06 10.51 33.39
N ILE A 766 2.16 9.75 33.24
CA ILE A 766 2.16 8.47 32.53
C ILE A 766 1.18 7.49 33.20
N HIS A 767 1.19 7.38 34.53
CA HIS A 767 0.23 6.53 35.25
C HIS A 767 -1.22 6.94 35.00
N LEU A 768 -1.53 8.24 35.01
CA LEU A 768 -2.88 8.73 34.71
C LEU A 768 -3.33 8.44 33.27
N LEU A 769 -2.39 8.49 32.30
CA LEU A 769 -2.64 8.14 30.89
C LEU A 769 -2.81 6.62 30.69
N GLU A 770 -2.05 5.80 31.41
CA GLU A 770 -2.14 4.32 31.36
C GLU A 770 -3.43 3.81 32.00
N GLU A 771 -3.85 4.41 33.12
CA GLU A 771 -5.13 4.13 33.79
C GLU A 771 -6.34 4.67 32.99
N GLY A 772 -6.11 5.50 31.96
CA GLY A 772 -7.15 6.13 31.15
C GLY A 772 -7.98 7.18 31.90
N ARG A 773 -7.46 7.72 33.02
CA ARG A 773 -8.09 8.79 33.80
C ARG A 773 -8.01 10.14 33.11
N ILE A 774 -6.92 10.36 32.37
CA ILE A 774 -6.74 11.52 31.52
C ILE A 774 -6.43 11.06 30.10
N THR A 775 -6.89 11.82 29.11
CA THR A 775 -6.54 11.60 27.71
C THR A 775 -6.27 12.93 27.03
N LEU A 776 -5.13 13.05 26.36
CA LEU A 776 -4.81 14.19 25.51
C LEU A 776 -5.10 13.82 24.04
N GLU A 777 -6.08 14.48 23.43
CA GLU A 777 -6.54 14.25 22.05
C GLU A 777 -6.65 15.59 21.29
N PRO A 778 -6.23 15.68 20.02
CA PRO A 778 -6.44 16.88 19.23
C PRO A 778 -7.90 17.02 18.79
N GLU A 779 -8.44 18.22 18.91
CA GLU A 779 -9.64 18.66 18.20
C GLU A 779 -9.22 19.50 16.99
N PHE A 780 -9.62 19.06 15.81
CA PHE A 780 -9.28 19.72 14.56
C PHE A 780 -10.35 20.76 14.20
N PHE A 781 -9.91 21.96 13.81
CA PHE A 781 -10.79 23.03 13.34
C PHE A 781 -10.12 23.80 12.20
N THR A 782 -10.89 24.62 11.50
CA THR A 782 -10.40 25.39 10.35
C THR A 782 -10.29 26.86 10.73
N VAL A 783 -9.15 27.48 10.42
CA VAL A 783 -8.87 28.90 10.66
C VAL A 783 -8.36 29.51 9.38
N ASP A 784 -8.87 30.69 9.04
CA ASP A 784 -8.39 31.45 7.89
C ASP A 784 -7.03 32.07 8.21
N ASP A 785 -6.03 31.84 7.34
CA ASP A 785 -4.72 32.49 7.46
C ASP A 785 -4.80 33.99 7.15
N CYS A 786 -3.70 34.73 7.35
CA CYS A 786 -3.65 36.16 7.08
C CYS A 786 -3.86 36.54 5.61
N ASP A 787 -3.85 35.56 4.70
CA ASP A 787 -4.12 35.71 3.27
C ASP A 787 -5.53 35.23 2.87
N GLY A 788 -6.39 34.86 3.85
CA GLY A 788 -7.77 34.43 3.62
C GLY A 788 -7.94 32.96 3.19
N ASN A 789 -6.88 32.15 3.27
CA ASN A 789 -6.98 30.72 2.96
C ASN A 789 -7.39 29.91 4.20
N ALA A 790 -8.38 29.05 4.05
CA ALA A 790 -8.80 28.11 5.07
C ALA A 790 -7.69 27.09 5.39
N THR A 791 -7.07 27.22 6.57
CA THR A 791 -6.05 26.29 7.10
C THR A 791 -6.62 25.46 8.24
N GLN A 792 -6.58 24.13 8.12
CA GLN A 792 -6.90 23.26 9.26
C GLN A 792 -5.80 23.32 10.31
N THR A 793 -6.18 23.66 11.54
CA THR A 793 -5.34 23.67 12.74
C THR A 793 -5.96 22.76 13.81
N PHE A 794 -5.30 22.58 14.95
CA PHE A 794 -5.84 21.78 16.04
C PHE A 794 -5.51 22.37 17.41
N ASN A 795 -6.37 22.10 18.38
CA ASN A 795 -6.12 22.33 19.79
C ASN A 795 -6.00 20.97 20.47
N LEU A 796 -5.04 20.83 21.38
CA LEU A 796 -4.97 19.63 22.22
C LEU A 796 -6.02 19.78 23.32
N ILE A 797 -6.97 18.86 23.39
CA ILE A 797 -7.94 18.79 24.49
C ILE A 797 -7.47 17.72 25.46
N LEU A 798 -7.29 18.15 26.71
CA LEU A 798 -7.13 17.26 27.84
C LEU A 798 -8.53 16.90 28.35
N LYS A 799 -8.95 15.66 28.14
CA LYS A 799 -10.19 15.14 28.73
C LYS A 799 -9.85 14.39 30.01
N ILE A 800 -10.55 14.71 31.07
CA ILE A 800 -10.50 13.98 32.34
C ILE A 800 -11.76 13.14 32.39
N ARG A 801 -11.63 11.84 32.65
CA ARG A 801 -12.81 11.00 32.94
C ARG A 801 -13.20 11.25 34.39
N ASP A 802 -14.43 11.71 34.59
CA ASP A 802 -14.98 12.00 35.92
C ASP A 802 -14.78 10.80 36.86
N LEU A 803 -14.36 11.11 38.08
CA LEU A 803 -14.42 10.21 39.23
C LEU A 803 -15.89 10.06 39.61
N ASP A 804 -16.56 9.05 39.06
CA ASP A 804 -17.71 8.38 39.68
C ASP A 804 -17.47 6.87 39.74
#